data_AF-A0A6G8Q9X8-F1
#
_entry.id   AF-A0A6G8Q9X8-F1
#
_cell.length_a   1.000
_cell.length_b   1.000
_cell.length_c   1.000
_cell.angle_alpha   90.00
_cell.angle_beta   90.00
_cell.angle_gamma   90.00
#
_symmetry.space_group_name_H-M   'P 1'
#
loop_
_entity.id
_entity.type
_entity.pdbx_description
1 polymer ?
#
loop_
_entity_poly.entity_id
_entity_poly.type
_entity_poly.pdbx_seq_one_letter_code
_entity_poly.pdbx_strand_id
1 'polypeptide(L)'
;MNRDGGATFGGAEDRPREAARVLAAEPFRPHPLLANGHAQTLARWAWPRSYRAQPDEVRLFEVEPGVRLLARCRWHGAGTGRVTVILVHGLGGSADAPYVLGAAGLVHRAGADVVRLNQRNWGGTEALTPTLYHSGMSHDLAAVVRELVERDGRTRIVVAGFSMGGNLALKMAGEMGEEAPAALLGVCAVSPSLDLKATVENLGRTQNRPYQWAFVRGLRRLVERKKMLYPALYDTRGLERLRTVRDFDELYTAPHGGFADADDYYARASALPLVPQIRLPALIIHARDDPLVPCGLLLRPGAADNPFVVKATPAHGGHVAFVSAEKGDASGPRSASRIFAGFYESRGGWYASLRDTRGRSKGMNGAESLARTLTGAGVEVCFANPGTSEMHFVAALDRVGGLRCVLGLFEGVVTGAADGYARMADKPASTLLHLGPGLANGLANVHNARRADTPMVNIVGDHATYHKKFDAPLTSDVEGVARPFSHWVRTSTDSRSVAGDGAAAVAAALTPPGRISTLILPADVSWEQADGPAPLPPVEARAAVAPEKISAAARALRSGEPTVLFLGGPALREPGLTLAGRIAAGTGARLVAQTLNARVERGAGRVAVDFLPYPVDEALATLAGTSNLLLVGATAPVAFFAYPDKPSELSPRQCDVGTLATPAEDVVGALEALADELDARKETPPQAPETPSPGGPVNFHTAAAAVAALLPESAVVVDEALTGASAFISGTRGAAPHDYLQVTGGAIGIGPPLATGAAIACPDRKVVCLQADGSAMYTVQALWTQAREGLDVTNVILDNRSYAILKGELANVGAGDAGRKAHDMMELDRPALDWVAMARGMGVEAGRAATAEEFSRQLDAGLRSQGPYLIDLVL
;
A
#
# COMPACT_ATOMS: atom_id res chain seq x y z
N MET A 1 55.18 -30.14 -3.16
CA MET A 1 54.07 -31.10 -3.03
C MET A 1 52.89 -30.31 -2.50
N ASN A 2 52.12 -29.72 -3.41
CA ASN A 2 50.87 -30.27 -3.98
C ASN A 2 49.70 -30.16 -2.99
N ARG A 3 48.55 -29.59 -3.32
CA ARG A 3 48.05 -28.66 -4.37
C ARG A 3 46.53 -28.62 -4.12
N ASP A 4 45.96 -27.43 -4.14
CA ASP A 4 44.64 -27.08 -4.69
C ASP A 4 43.51 -28.13 -4.59
N GLY A 5 42.57 -27.88 -3.67
CA GLY A 5 41.23 -28.43 -3.69
C GLY A 5 40.19 -27.29 -3.69
N GLY A 6 40.25 -26.44 -4.72
CA GLY A 6 39.28 -25.36 -4.92
C GLY A 6 37.91 -25.93 -5.26
N ALA A 7 36.94 -25.74 -4.38
CA ALA A 7 35.52 -25.75 -4.74
C ALA A 7 35.15 -24.30 -5.11
N THR A 8 35.14 -24.02 -6.41
CA THR A 8 34.80 -22.74 -7.00
C THR A 8 33.32 -22.42 -6.75
N PHE A 9 33.08 -21.33 -6.01
CA PHE A 9 31.78 -20.73 -5.81
C PHE A 9 31.21 -20.20 -7.13
N GLY A 10 29.93 -20.44 -7.40
CA GLY A 10 29.22 -19.86 -8.55
C GLY A 10 29.22 -18.33 -8.45
N GLY A 11 29.97 -17.69 -9.34
CA GLY A 11 30.21 -16.26 -9.34
C GLY A 11 29.01 -15.43 -9.77
N ALA A 12 29.24 -14.15 -10.03
CA ALA A 12 28.27 -13.18 -10.54
C ALA A 12 27.62 -13.55 -11.91
N GLU A 13 27.87 -14.75 -12.40
CA GLU A 13 27.42 -15.34 -13.64
C GLU A 13 26.01 -15.99 -13.59
N ASP A 14 25.47 -16.29 -12.40
CA ASP A 14 24.16 -16.95 -12.28
C ASP A 14 22.95 -15.97 -12.30
N ARG A 15 23.18 -14.69 -12.01
CA ARG A 15 22.10 -13.66 -11.91
C ARG A 15 21.41 -13.36 -13.24
N PRO A 16 22.10 -13.39 -14.39
CA PRO A 16 21.49 -13.16 -15.71
C PRO A 16 20.79 -14.39 -16.27
N ARG A 17 21.13 -15.59 -15.80
CA ARG A 17 20.45 -16.84 -16.20
C ARG A 17 19.02 -16.90 -15.65
N GLU A 18 18.80 -16.43 -14.43
CA GLU A 18 17.46 -16.25 -13.86
C GLU A 18 16.68 -15.13 -14.57
N ALA A 19 17.39 -14.10 -15.07
CA ALA A 19 16.80 -13.09 -15.92
C ALA A 19 16.39 -13.58 -17.31
N ALA A 20 17.17 -14.46 -17.94
CA ALA A 20 16.77 -15.14 -19.17
C ALA A 20 15.54 -16.07 -18.96
N ARG A 21 15.42 -16.75 -17.81
CA ARG A 21 14.31 -17.68 -17.50
C ARG A 21 12.94 -17.00 -17.40
N VAL A 22 12.84 -15.86 -16.69
CA VAL A 22 11.55 -15.15 -16.55
C VAL A 22 11.14 -14.41 -17.84
N LEU A 23 12.09 -13.96 -18.67
CA LEU A 23 11.78 -13.43 -20.00
C LEU A 23 11.25 -14.51 -20.96
N ALA A 24 11.58 -15.78 -20.71
CA ALA A 24 11.01 -16.91 -21.44
C ALA A 24 9.61 -17.31 -20.93
N ALA A 25 9.23 -16.93 -19.70
CA ALA A 25 7.95 -17.30 -19.08
C ALA A 25 6.76 -16.46 -19.56
N GLU A 26 6.96 -15.18 -19.89
CA GLU A 26 5.94 -14.31 -20.52
C GLU A 26 6.43 -13.75 -21.87
N PRO A 27 6.28 -14.48 -22.98
CA PRO A 27 6.70 -14.00 -24.28
C PRO A 27 5.83 -12.81 -24.74
N PHE A 28 6.47 -11.74 -25.21
CA PHE A 28 5.77 -10.60 -25.81
C PHE A 28 4.91 -11.04 -27.01
N ARG A 29 3.60 -10.74 -26.96
CA ARG A 29 2.66 -10.99 -28.05
C ARG A 29 2.32 -9.68 -28.78
N PRO A 30 2.65 -9.53 -30.07
CA PRO A 30 2.36 -8.32 -30.83
C PRO A 30 0.85 -8.14 -31.03
N HIS A 31 0.41 -6.90 -31.22
CA HIS A 31 -0.98 -6.61 -31.60
C HIS A 31 -1.29 -7.28 -32.95
N PRO A 32 -2.43 -7.98 -33.12
CA PRO A 32 -2.75 -8.73 -34.35
C PRO A 32 -2.67 -7.88 -35.64
N LEU A 33 -3.11 -6.62 -35.56
CA LEU A 33 -3.06 -5.68 -36.69
C LEU A 33 -1.67 -5.03 -36.93
N LEU A 34 -0.70 -5.27 -36.05
CA LEU A 34 0.65 -4.69 -36.11
C LEU A 34 1.72 -5.79 -35.97
N ALA A 35 1.61 -6.88 -36.73
CA ALA A 35 2.59 -7.97 -36.72
C ALA A 35 3.86 -7.68 -37.55
N ASN A 36 3.96 -6.52 -38.21
CA ASN A 36 5.10 -6.13 -39.03
C ASN A 36 5.97 -5.07 -38.29
N GLY A 37 7.28 -5.26 -38.27
CA GLY A 37 8.22 -4.37 -37.59
C GLY A 37 8.18 -2.91 -38.06
N HIS A 38 7.98 -2.65 -39.36
CA HIS A 38 7.77 -1.29 -39.87
C HIS A 38 6.44 -0.71 -39.40
N ALA A 39 5.36 -1.50 -39.46
CA ALA A 39 4.04 -1.07 -39.00
C ALA A 39 4.05 -0.71 -37.50
N GLN A 40 4.70 -1.51 -36.64
CA GLN A 40 4.85 -1.17 -35.21
C GLN A 40 5.66 0.11 -35.00
N THR A 41 6.79 0.23 -35.70
CA THR A 41 7.68 1.39 -35.60
C THR A 41 6.97 2.68 -36.02
N LEU A 42 6.21 2.64 -37.13
CA LEU A 42 5.47 3.79 -37.65
C LEU A 42 4.20 4.08 -36.84
N ALA A 43 3.48 3.07 -36.37
CA ALA A 43 2.27 3.26 -35.56
C ALA A 43 2.57 4.04 -34.27
N ARG A 44 3.73 3.80 -33.65
CA ARG A 44 4.16 4.55 -32.47
C ARG A 44 4.46 6.02 -32.78
N TRP A 45 4.98 6.31 -33.97
CA TRP A 45 5.24 7.67 -34.44
C TRP A 45 3.94 8.40 -34.81
N ALA A 46 3.01 7.72 -35.49
CA ALA A 46 1.76 8.28 -35.97
C ALA A 46 0.69 8.46 -34.86
N TRP A 47 0.78 7.70 -33.76
CA TRP A 47 -0.17 7.75 -32.65
C TRP A 47 0.51 8.08 -31.30
N PRO A 48 1.09 9.29 -31.17
CA PRO A 48 1.76 9.69 -29.93
C PRO A 48 0.73 9.77 -28.79
N ARG A 49 0.96 9.01 -27.73
CA ARG A 49 0.14 9.11 -26.51
C ARG A 49 0.44 10.46 -25.84
N SER A 50 -0.63 11.18 -25.49
CA SER A 50 -0.52 12.39 -24.68
C SER A 50 -0.31 12.00 -23.22
N TYR A 51 0.79 12.45 -22.64
CA TYR A 51 1.07 12.30 -21.21
C TYR A 51 0.95 13.67 -20.55
N ARG A 52 0.22 13.76 -19.44
CA ARG A 52 0.08 15.01 -18.69
C ARG A 52 1.44 15.37 -18.08
N ALA A 53 1.93 16.57 -18.34
CA ALA A 53 3.17 17.05 -17.75
C ALA A 53 2.98 17.17 -16.23
N GLN A 54 3.89 16.55 -15.47
CA GLN A 54 4.00 16.72 -14.02
C GLN A 54 5.17 17.67 -13.74
N PRO A 55 5.19 18.36 -12.58
CA PRO A 55 6.28 19.25 -12.24
C PRO A 55 7.58 18.44 -12.07
N ASP A 56 8.56 18.72 -12.93
CA ASP A 56 9.91 18.16 -12.85
C ASP A 56 10.89 19.31 -12.58
N GLU A 57 11.87 19.06 -11.72
CA GLU A 57 13.01 19.94 -11.53
C GLU A 57 13.88 19.95 -12.80
N VAL A 58 14.24 21.13 -13.29
CA VAL A 58 15.20 21.26 -14.40
C VAL A 58 16.59 21.36 -13.80
N ARG A 59 17.46 20.41 -14.13
CA ARG A 59 18.85 20.36 -13.65
C ARG A 59 19.85 20.35 -14.79
N LEU A 60 20.98 21.02 -14.58
CA LEU A 60 22.13 21.00 -15.49
C LEU A 60 23.26 20.18 -14.86
N PHE A 61 23.78 19.21 -15.63
CA PHE A 61 24.95 18.42 -15.28
C PHE A 61 26.13 18.88 -16.12
N GLU A 62 27.24 19.24 -15.49
CA GLU A 62 28.47 19.60 -16.22
C GLU A 62 29.29 18.32 -16.45
N VAL A 63 29.45 17.95 -17.73
CA VAL A 63 30.05 16.66 -18.12
C VAL A 63 31.48 16.82 -18.63
N GLU A 64 31.82 18.01 -19.13
CA GLU A 64 33.16 18.48 -19.45
C GLU A 64 33.21 19.99 -19.18
N PRO A 65 34.41 20.59 -19.02
CA PRO A 65 34.53 22.03 -18.83
C PRO A 65 33.77 22.82 -19.90
N GLY A 66 32.74 23.56 -19.49
CA GLY A 66 31.91 24.37 -20.40
C GLY A 66 30.88 23.59 -21.23
N VAL A 67 30.68 22.30 -20.95
CA VAL A 67 29.67 21.43 -21.59
C VAL A 67 28.67 20.97 -20.54
N ARG A 68 27.39 21.27 -20.77
CA ARG A 68 26.31 20.87 -19.86
C ARG A 68 25.22 20.07 -20.54
N LEU A 69 24.68 19.08 -19.82
CA LEU A 69 23.47 18.35 -20.18
C LEU A 69 22.30 18.84 -19.34
N LEU A 70 21.12 18.93 -19.96
CA LEU A 70 19.88 19.24 -19.26
C LEU A 70 19.13 17.94 -18.93
N ALA A 71 18.73 17.81 -17.68
CA ALA A 71 17.82 16.76 -17.24
C ALA A 71 16.53 17.37 -16.68
N ARG A 72 15.45 16.60 -16.80
CA ARG A 72 14.22 16.79 -16.05
C ARG A 72 14.15 15.73 -14.97
N CYS A 73 14.24 16.14 -13.72
CA CYS A 73 14.34 15.28 -12.57
C CYS A 73 13.01 15.27 -11.79
N ARG A 74 12.56 14.08 -11.44
CA ARG A 74 11.35 13.88 -10.65
C ARG A 74 11.68 13.03 -9.43
N TRP A 75 11.42 13.59 -8.26
CA TRP A 75 11.80 13.03 -6.98
C TRP A 75 10.56 12.76 -6.12
N HIS A 76 10.57 11.68 -5.34
CA HIS A 76 9.53 11.38 -4.34
C HIS A 76 9.73 12.11 -2.98
N GLY A 77 10.75 12.95 -2.86
CA GLY A 77 11.12 13.67 -1.64
C GLY A 77 12.63 13.85 -1.51
N ALA A 78 13.11 14.31 -0.34
CA ALA A 78 14.53 14.61 -0.09
C ALA A 78 15.42 13.37 0.20
N GLY A 79 14.87 12.16 0.21
CA GLY A 79 15.61 10.94 0.54
C GLY A 79 16.55 10.47 -0.59
N THR A 80 17.74 9.98 -0.23
CA THR A 80 18.80 9.51 -1.17
C THR A 80 18.84 7.99 -1.35
N GLY A 81 18.07 7.24 -0.56
CA GLY A 81 18.04 5.77 -0.55
C GLY A 81 17.08 5.11 -1.54
N ARG A 82 16.37 5.88 -2.37
CA ARG A 82 15.47 5.36 -3.42
C ARG A 82 16.24 5.03 -4.68
N VAL A 83 15.71 4.09 -5.47
CA VAL A 83 16.26 3.82 -6.81
C VAL A 83 16.03 5.03 -7.70
N THR A 84 17.09 5.51 -8.33
CA THR A 84 17.07 6.57 -9.33
C THR A 84 17.24 5.95 -10.71
N VAL A 85 16.25 6.13 -11.59
CA VAL A 85 16.28 5.65 -12.97
C VAL A 85 16.63 6.79 -13.90
N ILE A 86 17.78 6.69 -14.56
CA ILE A 86 18.22 7.61 -15.61
C ILE A 86 17.71 7.10 -16.95
N LEU A 87 16.84 7.89 -17.61
CA LEU A 87 16.27 7.57 -18.91
C LEU A 87 17.01 8.33 -20.02
N VAL A 88 17.57 7.59 -20.98
CA VAL A 88 18.37 8.13 -22.09
C VAL A 88 17.68 7.87 -23.42
N HIS A 89 17.35 8.95 -24.13
CA HIS A 89 16.68 8.89 -25.43
C HIS A 89 17.63 8.47 -26.58
N GLY A 90 17.07 8.09 -27.73
CA GLY A 90 17.83 7.78 -28.96
C GLY A 90 18.18 9.02 -29.79
N LEU A 91 18.80 8.80 -30.95
CA LEU A 91 19.16 9.89 -31.88
C LEU A 91 17.93 10.71 -32.28
N GLY A 92 18.03 12.04 -32.18
CA GLY A 92 16.92 12.93 -32.55
C GLY A 92 15.80 13.05 -31.52
N GLY A 93 15.91 12.39 -30.36
CA GLY A 93 14.92 12.40 -29.29
C GLY A 93 15.04 13.58 -28.32
N SER A 94 14.35 13.47 -27.18
CA SER A 94 14.49 14.36 -26.02
C SER A 94 13.97 13.68 -24.77
N ALA A 95 14.19 14.30 -23.61
CA ALA A 95 13.59 13.94 -22.32
C ALA A 95 12.06 13.91 -22.38
N ASP A 96 11.46 14.68 -23.29
CA ASP A 96 10.00 14.82 -23.47
C ASP A 96 9.44 13.93 -24.58
N ALA A 97 10.24 13.01 -25.14
CA ALA A 97 9.75 12.05 -26.13
C ALA A 97 8.68 11.11 -25.51
N PRO A 98 7.60 10.75 -26.23
CA PRO A 98 6.48 10.00 -25.66
C PRO A 98 6.85 8.65 -25.02
N TYR A 99 7.87 7.94 -25.51
CA TYR A 99 8.35 6.69 -24.90
C TYR A 99 9.16 6.94 -23.63
N VAL A 100 9.88 8.07 -23.53
CA VAL A 100 10.59 8.49 -22.31
C VAL A 100 9.59 8.91 -21.24
N LEU A 101 8.59 9.74 -21.61
CA LEU A 101 7.50 10.14 -20.71
C LEU A 101 6.68 8.94 -20.22
N GLY A 102 6.36 8.01 -21.12
CA GLY A 102 5.67 6.78 -20.76
C GLY A 102 6.48 5.91 -19.79
N ALA A 103 7.78 5.74 -20.02
CA ALA A 103 8.66 4.99 -19.13
C ALA A 103 8.78 5.68 -17.77
N ALA A 104 9.02 6.99 -17.76
CA ALA A 104 9.11 7.82 -16.56
C ALA A 104 7.86 7.71 -15.69
N GLY A 105 6.67 7.85 -16.27
CA GLY A 105 5.42 7.74 -15.52
C GLY A 105 5.19 6.36 -14.92
N LEU A 106 5.61 5.29 -15.61
CA LEU A 106 5.49 3.92 -15.11
C LEU A 106 6.45 3.66 -13.96
N VAL A 107 7.76 3.91 -14.15
CA VAL A 107 8.75 3.63 -13.09
C VAL A 107 8.59 4.57 -11.88
N HIS A 108 8.12 5.80 -12.08
CA HIS A 108 7.80 6.70 -10.98
C HIS A 108 6.61 6.19 -10.17
N ARG A 109 5.52 5.71 -10.80
CA ARG A 109 4.42 5.06 -10.07
C ARG A 109 4.86 3.81 -9.31
N ALA A 110 5.87 3.12 -9.82
CA ALA A 110 6.51 1.98 -9.17
C ALA A 110 7.60 2.39 -8.13
N GLY A 111 7.62 3.67 -7.70
CA GLY A 111 8.37 4.13 -6.53
C GLY A 111 9.82 4.59 -6.77
N ALA A 112 10.27 4.68 -8.02
CA ALA A 112 11.60 5.18 -8.38
C ALA A 112 11.62 6.70 -8.61
N ASP A 113 12.74 7.33 -8.24
CA ASP A 113 13.09 8.65 -8.73
C ASP A 113 13.50 8.58 -10.20
N VAL A 114 13.23 9.64 -10.97
CA VAL A 114 13.44 9.62 -12.42
C VAL A 114 14.28 10.81 -12.88
N VAL A 115 15.33 10.53 -13.63
CA VAL A 115 16.15 11.54 -14.31
C VAL A 115 16.01 11.34 -15.81
N ARG A 116 15.25 12.22 -16.47
CA ARG A 116 15.08 12.20 -17.94
C ARG A 116 16.15 13.08 -18.57
N LEU A 117 17.16 12.47 -19.18
CA LEU A 117 18.36 13.15 -19.63
C LEU A 117 18.28 13.51 -21.12
N ASN A 118 18.48 14.79 -21.45
CA ASN A 118 18.81 15.19 -22.82
C ASN A 118 20.29 14.96 -23.08
N GLN A 119 20.59 14.26 -24.18
CA GLN A 119 21.94 14.18 -24.70
C GLN A 119 22.34 15.50 -25.37
N ARG A 120 23.65 15.74 -25.53
CA ARG A 120 24.18 16.97 -26.16
C ARG A 120 23.34 17.31 -27.41
N ASN A 121 22.96 18.57 -27.54
CA ASN A 121 22.30 19.15 -28.72
C ASN A 121 20.84 18.75 -28.97
N TRP A 122 20.27 17.88 -28.15
CA TRP A 122 18.90 17.41 -28.34
C TRP A 122 17.98 17.95 -27.24
N GLY A 123 16.68 18.05 -27.53
CA GLY A 123 15.73 18.68 -26.62
C GLY A 123 15.90 20.20 -26.44
N GLY A 124 16.45 20.89 -27.44
CA GLY A 124 16.64 22.36 -27.40
C GLY A 124 17.88 22.81 -26.61
N THR A 125 18.85 21.92 -26.45
CA THR A 125 20.06 22.14 -25.62
C THR A 125 21.31 22.48 -26.44
N GLU A 126 21.16 22.83 -27.72
CA GLU A 126 22.28 23.10 -28.64
C GLU A 126 23.25 24.17 -28.14
N ALA A 127 22.78 25.14 -27.35
CA ALA A 127 23.59 26.22 -26.78
C ALA A 127 24.36 25.83 -25.50
N LEU A 128 24.11 24.64 -24.93
CA LEU A 128 24.77 24.18 -23.70
C LEU A 128 26.12 23.50 -23.95
N THR A 129 26.52 23.36 -25.22
CA THR A 129 27.78 22.73 -25.60
C THR A 129 28.23 23.17 -26.99
N PRO A 130 29.53 23.38 -27.24
CA PRO A 130 30.03 23.65 -28.58
C PRO A 130 30.25 22.39 -29.44
N THR A 131 30.06 21.18 -28.90
CA THR A 131 30.40 19.92 -29.60
C THR A 131 29.18 19.19 -30.16
N LEU A 132 29.42 18.24 -31.09
CA LEU A 132 28.38 17.33 -31.57
C LEU A 132 28.16 16.16 -30.61
N TYR A 133 26.96 15.59 -30.65
CA TYR A 133 26.62 14.37 -29.92
C TYR A 133 26.83 13.17 -30.83
N HIS A 134 27.46 12.12 -30.32
CA HIS A 134 27.63 10.86 -31.04
C HIS A 134 27.55 9.66 -30.11
N SER A 135 27.43 8.46 -30.69
CA SER A 135 27.24 7.20 -29.96
C SER A 135 28.41 6.79 -29.05
N GLY A 136 29.54 7.50 -29.11
CA GLY A 136 30.74 7.21 -28.33
C GLY A 136 30.87 8.00 -27.04
N MET A 137 29.93 8.93 -26.76
CA MET A 137 29.98 9.83 -25.60
C MET A 137 29.40 9.20 -24.33
N SER A 138 29.76 7.95 -24.02
CA SER A 138 29.36 7.26 -22.79
C SER A 138 29.92 7.92 -21.53
N HIS A 139 31.02 8.67 -21.64
CA HIS A 139 31.61 9.44 -20.53
C HIS A 139 30.67 10.53 -19.99
N ASP A 140 29.80 11.11 -20.83
CA ASP A 140 28.80 12.08 -20.39
C ASP A 140 27.82 11.46 -19.40
N LEU A 141 27.32 10.27 -19.76
CA LEU A 141 26.42 9.50 -18.91
C LEU A 141 27.14 9.05 -17.63
N ALA A 142 28.41 8.66 -17.73
CA ALA A 142 29.25 8.33 -16.59
C ALA A 142 29.43 9.52 -15.63
N ALA A 143 29.59 10.73 -16.16
CA ALA A 143 29.69 11.96 -15.36
C ALA A 143 28.37 12.27 -14.63
N VAL A 144 27.21 12.10 -15.28
CA VAL A 144 25.91 12.24 -14.61
C VAL A 144 25.74 11.22 -13.48
N VAL A 145 26.10 9.95 -13.71
CA VAL A 145 26.06 8.91 -12.68
C VAL A 145 26.96 9.30 -11.51
N ARG A 146 28.21 9.70 -11.76
CA ARG A 146 29.15 10.12 -10.71
C ARG A 146 28.65 11.32 -9.93
N GLU A 147 28.12 12.35 -10.60
CA GLU A 147 27.58 13.53 -9.93
C GLU A 147 26.41 13.17 -9.00
N LEU A 148 25.48 12.32 -9.46
CA LEU A 148 24.37 11.83 -8.63
C LEU A 148 24.86 11.03 -7.41
N VAL A 149 25.94 10.26 -7.56
CA VAL A 149 26.53 9.50 -6.44
C VAL A 149 27.24 10.44 -5.46
N GLU A 150 28.11 11.31 -5.96
CA GLU A 150 29.04 12.11 -5.16
C GLU A 150 28.37 13.33 -4.54
N ARG A 151 27.51 14.04 -5.29
CA ARG A 151 26.88 15.29 -4.82
C ARG A 151 25.53 15.04 -4.18
N ASP A 152 24.73 14.15 -4.76
CA ASP A 152 23.36 13.89 -4.28
C ASP A 152 23.27 12.66 -3.36
N GLY A 153 24.39 11.98 -3.12
CA GLY A 153 24.44 10.81 -2.24
C GLY A 153 23.59 9.64 -2.73
N ARG A 154 23.28 9.56 -4.03
CA ARG A 154 22.43 8.50 -4.58
C ARG A 154 23.20 7.18 -4.52
N THR A 155 22.65 6.24 -3.77
CA THR A 155 23.28 4.92 -3.55
C THR A 155 22.73 3.82 -4.46
N ARG A 156 21.72 4.14 -5.28
CA ARG A 156 20.95 3.16 -6.07
C ARG A 156 20.54 3.76 -7.41
N ILE A 157 21.32 3.53 -8.46
CA ILE A 157 21.14 4.11 -9.79
C ILE A 157 20.97 3.01 -10.83
N VAL A 158 20.05 3.23 -11.77
CA VAL A 158 19.79 2.38 -12.93
C VAL A 158 19.81 3.24 -14.16
N VAL A 159 20.49 2.80 -15.22
CA VAL A 159 20.41 3.50 -16.51
C VAL A 159 19.58 2.69 -17.48
N ALA A 160 18.56 3.32 -18.07
CA ALA A 160 17.77 2.74 -19.15
C ALA A 160 17.88 3.59 -20.41
N GLY A 161 18.37 2.99 -21.49
CA GLY A 161 18.62 3.65 -22.77
C GLY A 161 17.79 3.06 -23.91
N PHE A 162 17.30 3.93 -24.79
CA PHE A 162 16.53 3.56 -25.98
C PHE A 162 17.34 3.83 -27.26
N SER A 163 17.38 2.88 -28.18
CA SER A 163 18.10 3.01 -29.46
C SER A 163 19.57 3.40 -29.23
N MET A 164 20.04 4.52 -29.78
CA MET A 164 21.37 5.05 -29.53
C MET A 164 21.68 5.31 -28.04
N GLY A 165 20.69 5.67 -27.24
CA GLY A 165 20.85 5.78 -25.77
C GLY A 165 21.11 4.43 -25.10
N GLY A 166 20.59 3.34 -25.67
CA GLY A 166 20.89 1.97 -25.24
C GLY A 166 22.33 1.57 -25.57
N ASN A 167 22.88 2.03 -26.71
CA ASN A 167 24.30 1.88 -27.03
C ASN A 167 25.17 2.58 -25.96
N LEU A 168 24.86 3.84 -25.63
CA LEU A 168 25.60 4.57 -24.58
C LEU A 168 25.56 3.87 -23.23
N ALA A 169 24.40 3.39 -22.79
CA ALA A 169 24.25 2.72 -21.51
C ALA A 169 25.12 1.45 -21.43
N LEU A 170 25.12 0.62 -22.48
CA LEU A 170 25.93 -0.59 -22.56
C LEU A 170 27.42 -0.28 -22.72
N LYS A 171 27.77 0.73 -23.53
CA LYS A 171 29.14 1.18 -23.72
C LYS A 171 29.74 1.69 -22.40
N MET A 172 29.00 2.55 -21.68
CA MET A 172 29.39 3.03 -20.35
C MET A 172 29.62 1.86 -19.39
N ALA A 173 28.69 0.90 -19.33
CA ALA A 173 28.84 -0.28 -18.47
C ALA A 173 30.06 -1.14 -18.85
N GLY A 174 30.37 -1.26 -20.14
CA GLY A 174 31.54 -2.00 -20.62
C GLY A 174 32.86 -1.27 -20.35
N GLU A 175 32.90 0.05 -20.53
CA GLU A 175 34.07 0.88 -20.25
C GLU A 175 34.38 0.99 -18.75
N MET A 176 33.35 1.11 -17.92
CA MET A 176 33.52 1.09 -16.47
C MET A 176 34.01 -0.28 -15.99
N GLY A 177 33.51 -1.38 -16.57
CA GLY A 177 33.91 -2.72 -16.17
C GLY A 177 33.84 -2.93 -14.65
N GLU A 178 34.94 -3.35 -14.05
CA GLU A 178 35.08 -3.52 -12.58
C GLU A 178 35.11 -2.19 -11.80
N GLU A 179 35.40 -1.07 -12.46
CA GLU A 179 35.47 0.27 -11.87
C GLU A 179 34.10 0.94 -11.75
N ALA A 180 33.02 0.27 -12.17
CA ALA A 180 31.66 0.79 -12.02
C ALA A 180 31.37 1.08 -10.54
N PRO A 181 30.82 2.28 -10.20
CA PRO A 181 30.52 2.60 -8.82
C PRO A 181 29.48 1.63 -8.27
N ALA A 182 29.61 1.20 -7.02
CA ALA A 182 28.68 0.26 -6.40
C ALA A 182 27.22 0.75 -6.39
N ALA A 183 27.03 2.07 -6.49
CA ALA A 183 25.71 2.69 -6.62
C ALA A 183 25.05 2.46 -7.99
N LEU A 184 25.81 2.15 -9.06
CA LEU A 184 25.26 1.79 -10.36
C LEU A 184 24.85 0.31 -10.36
N LEU A 185 23.56 0.08 -10.19
CA LEU A 185 22.99 -1.24 -9.94
C LEU A 185 22.77 -2.07 -11.20
N GLY A 186 22.65 -1.44 -12.37
CA GLY A 186 22.35 -2.14 -13.61
C GLY A 186 22.06 -1.23 -14.79
N VAL A 187 22.04 -1.81 -15.99
CA VAL A 187 21.64 -1.13 -17.23
C VAL A 187 20.56 -1.89 -18.01
N CYS A 188 19.66 -1.16 -18.65
CA CYS A 188 18.65 -1.71 -19.55
C CYS A 188 18.71 -1.00 -20.90
N ALA A 189 18.80 -1.76 -21.99
CA ALA A 189 18.94 -1.24 -23.33
C ALA A 189 17.83 -1.78 -24.23
N VAL A 190 17.04 -0.87 -24.81
CA VAL A 190 15.88 -1.20 -25.65
C VAL A 190 16.16 -0.83 -27.11
N SER A 191 16.09 -1.82 -28.01
CA SER A 191 16.52 -1.73 -29.42
C SER A 191 17.90 -1.07 -29.61
N PRO A 192 18.95 -1.42 -28.84
CA PRO A 192 20.21 -0.69 -28.86
C PRO A 192 20.97 -0.83 -30.18
N SER A 193 21.57 0.27 -30.65
CA SER A 193 22.48 0.32 -31.80
C SER A 193 23.87 -0.27 -31.47
N LEU A 194 23.90 -1.56 -31.10
CA LEU A 194 25.08 -2.28 -30.60
C LEU A 194 26.26 -2.28 -31.57
N ASP A 195 25.98 -2.39 -32.87
CA ASP A 195 26.94 -2.28 -33.96
C ASP A 195 26.48 -1.14 -34.88
N LEU A 196 27.21 -0.02 -34.82
CA LEU A 196 26.86 1.18 -35.56
C LEU A 196 27.02 1.01 -37.07
N LYS A 197 28.03 0.26 -37.52
CA LYS A 197 28.27 0.01 -38.94
C LYS A 197 27.10 -0.78 -39.53
N ALA A 198 26.74 -1.89 -38.91
CA ALA A 198 25.61 -2.71 -39.33
C ALA A 198 24.28 -1.93 -39.27
N THR A 199 24.12 -1.05 -38.27
CA THR A 199 22.94 -0.17 -38.15
C THR A 199 22.85 0.80 -39.32
N VAL A 200 23.94 1.51 -39.64
CA VAL A 200 23.96 2.50 -40.72
C VAL A 200 23.83 1.84 -42.10
N GLU A 201 24.46 0.68 -42.32
CA GLU A 201 24.30 -0.09 -43.55
C GLU A 201 22.86 -0.60 -43.74
N ASN A 202 22.21 -1.05 -42.66
CA ASN A 202 20.81 -1.47 -42.72
C ASN A 202 19.86 -0.29 -42.96
N LEU A 203 20.13 0.87 -42.34
CA LEU A 203 19.40 2.11 -42.59
C LEU A 203 19.54 2.55 -44.06
N GLY A 204 20.69 2.27 -44.68
CA GLY A 204 21.04 2.45 -46.10
C GLY A 204 20.15 1.73 -47.11
N ARG A 205 19.41 0.70 -46.67
CA ARG A 205 18.59 -0.13 -47.57
C ARG A 205 17.41 0.65 -48.14
N THR A 206 16.99 0.31 -49.35
CA THR A 206 15.90 0.98 -50.08
C THR A 206 14.60 1.05 -49.27
N GLN A 207 14.25 -0.01 -48.55
CA GLN A 207 13.07 -0.10 -47.68
C GLN A 207 13.12 0.84 -46.45
N ASN A 208 14.31 1.29 -46.05
CA ASN A 208 14.54 2.15 -44.88
C ASN A 208 14.75 3.64 -45.24
N ARG A 209 14.66 3.99 -46.54
CA ARG A 209 14.80 5.36 -47.05
C ARG A 209 13.98 6.41 -46.28
N PRO A 210 12.72 6.17 -45.87
CA PRO A 210 11.97 7.15 -45.09
C PRO A 210 12.63 7.48 -43.73
N TYR A 211 13.15 6.47 -43.02
CA TYR A 211 13.84 6.68 -41.75
C TYR A 211 15.18 7.41 -41.97
N GLN A 212 15.97 6.97 -42.96
CA GLN A 212 17.23 7.60 -43.30
C GLN A 212 17.05 9.08 -43.64
N TRP A 213 16.04 9.39 -44.46
CA TRP A 213 15.71 10.77 -44.81
C TRP A 213 15.33 11.60 -43.59
N ALA A 214 14.53 11.04 -42.67
CA ALA A 214 14.14 11.72 -41.44
C ALA A 214 15.35 12.02 -40.53
N PHE A 215 16.26 11.04 -40.34
CA PHE A 215 17.48 11.23 -39.56
C PHE A 215 18.40 12.28 -40.18
N VAL A 216 18.71 12.15 -41.48
CA VAL A 216 19.57 13.10 -42.19
C VAL A 216 18.97 14.51 -42.14
N ARG A 217 17.66 14.66 -42.32
CA ARG A 217 17.00 15.97 -42.19
C ARG A 217 17.17 16.56 -40.78
N GLY A 218 17.08 15.75 -39.74
CA GLY A 218 17.31 16.16 -38.36
C GLY A 218 18.76 16.61 -38.11
N LEU A 219 19.73 15.83 -38.62
CA LEU A 219 21.16 16.10 -38.50
C LEU A 219 21.60 17.36 -39.27
N ARG A 220 21.02 17.59 -40.46
CA ARG A 220 21.21 18.84 -41.22
C ARG A 220 20.77 20.06 -40.41
N ARG A 221 19.56 20.01 -39.84
CA ARG A 221 19.03 21.08 -38.99
C ARG A 221 19.88 21.30 -37.75
N LEU A 222 20.44 20.24 -37.17
CA LEU A 222 21.36 20.34 -36.05
C LEU A 222 22.60 21.15 -36.43
N VAL A 223 23.24 20.85 -37.57
CA VAL A 223 24.43 21.59 -38.02
C VAL A 223 24.08 23.04 -38.38
N GLU A 224 22.93 23.30 -39.01
CA GLU A 224 22.45 24.67 -39.26
C GLU A 224 22.31 25.46 -37.95
N ARG A 225 21.69 24.86 -36.92
CA ARG A 225 21.58 25.49 -35.59
C ARG A 225 22.93 25.69 -34.91
N LYS A 226 23.83 24.71 -35.05
CA LYS A 226 25.20 24.81 -34.53
C LYS A 226 26.03 25.87 -35.23
N LYS A 227 25.86 26.07 -36.55
CA LYS A 227 26.46 27.17 -37.30
C LYS A 227 26.01 28.54 -36.77
N MET A 228 24.72 28.68 -36.44
CA MET A 228 24.20 29.94 -35.88
C MET A 228 24.79 30.24 -34.50
N LEU A 229 24.94 29.22 -33.65
CA LEU A 229 25.45 29.38 -32.28
C LEU A 229 26.99 29.46 -32.22
N TYR A 230 27.68 28.72 -33.08
CA TYR A 230 29.14 28.58 -33.09
C TYR A 230 29.68 28.66 -34.54
N PRO A 231 29.62 29.85 -35.17
CA PRO A 231 29.90 30.02 -36.59
C PRO A 231 31.34 29.70 -36.99
N ALA A 232 32.30 29.79 -36.06
CA ALA A 232 33.70 29.44 -36.31
C ALA A 232 33.96 27.93 -36.30
N LEU A 233 33.10 27.14 -35.63
CA LEU A 233 33.31 25.71 -35.43
C LEU A 233 32.60 24.85 -36.47
N TYR A 234 31.47 25.32 -37.00
CA TYR A 234 30.64 24.53 -37.91
C TYR A 234 30.63 25.12 -39.32
N ASP A 235 30.64 24.24 -40.31
CA ASP A 235 30.47 24.58 -41.71
C ASP A 235 29.15 23.98 -42.22
N THR A 236 28.45 24.70 -43.09
CA THR A 236 27.21 24.24 -43.74
C THR A 236 27.40 23.97 -45.24
N ARG A 237 28.59 24.19 -45.79
CA ARG A 237 28.89 23.87 -47.19
C ARG A 237 28.78 22.36 -47.43
N GLY A 238 27.98 21.96 -48.42
CA GLY A 238 27.80 20.54 -48.79
C GLY A 238 26.73 19.81 -47.96
N LEU A 239 26.10 20.49 -47.00
CA LEU A 239 25.03 19.94 -46.17
C LEU A 239 23.84 19.45 -47.01
N GLU A 240 23.56 20.12 -48.13
CA GLU A 240 22.53 19.78 -49.11
C GLU A 240 22.80 18.45 -49.85
N ARG A 241 24.05 18.00 -49.87
CA ARG A 241 24.52 16.79 -50.56
C ARG A 241 24.48 15.54 -49.69
N LEU A 242 24.39 15.68 -48.37
CA LEU A 242 24.31 14.54 -47.43
C LEU A 242 23.05 13.70 -47.68
N ARG A 243 23.16 12.49 -48.23
CA ARG A 243 22.01 11.62 -48.48
C ARG A 243 21.88 10.52 -47.43
N THR A 244 22.96 10.20 -46.73
CA THR A 244 23.02 9.09 -45.78
C THR A 244 23.52 9.54 -44.40
N VAL A 245 23.21 8.74 -43.37
CA VAL A 245 23.78 8.94 -42.03
C VAL A 245 25.30 8.74 -42.08
N ARG A 246 25.79 7.83 -42.94
CA ARG A 246 27.23 7.65 -43.17
C ARG A 246 27.89 8.91 -43.73
N ASP A 247 27.25 9.61 -44.65
CA ASP A 247 27.78 10.86 -45.20
C ASP A 247 27.93 11.92 -44.09
N PHE A 248 26.96 11.96 -43.17
CA PHE A 248 27.01 12.86 -42.03
C PHE A 248 28.11 12.44 -41.06
N ASP A 249 28.24 11.15 -40.79
CA ASP A 249 29.26 10.64 -39.89
C ASP A 249 30.67 10.86 -40.43
N GLU A 250 30.87 10.71 -41.74
CA GLU A 250 32.14 10.98 -42.42
C GLU A 250 32.49 12.48 -42.37
N LEU A 251 31.52 13.36 -42.66
CA LEU A 251 31.78 14.79 -42.82
C LEU A 251 31.79 15.56 -41.49
N TYR A 252 31.01 15.11 -40.50
CA TYR A 252 30.81 15.84 -39.24
C TYR A 252 31.16 15.00 -38.01
N THR A 253 30.59 13.81 -37.84
CA THR A 253 30.78 13.06 -36.59
C THR A 253 32.24 12.66 -36.38
N ALA A 254 32.88 12.09 -37.40
CA ALA A 254 34.25 11.61 -37.31
C ALA A 254 35.26 12.77 -37.10
N PRO A 255 35.28 13.84 -37.92
CA PRO A 255 36.21 14.94 -37.73
C PRO A 255 36.01 15.67 -36.40
N HIS A 256 34.76 15.95 -35.99
CA HIS A 256 34.49 16.65 -34.74
C HIS A 256 34.68 15.76 -33.49
N GLY A 257 34.58 14.43 -33.65
CA GLY A 257 34.77 13.46 -32.57
C GLY A 257 36.20 12.97 -32.43
N GLY A 258 37.13 13.42 -33.28
CA GLY A 258 38.53 12.97 -33.26
C GLY A 258 38.72 11.53 -33.75
N PHE A 259 37.89 11.11 -34.71
CA PHE A 259 38.01 9.83 -35.41
C PHE A 259 38.64 10.04 -36.79
N ALA A 260 39.31 9.01 -37.30
CA ALA A 260 39.96 9.10 -38.61
C ALA A 260 38.95 9.25 -39.76
N ASP A 261 37.86 8.48 -39.69
CA ASP A 261 36.76 8.45 -40.66
C ASP A 261 35.51 7.82 -40.02
N ALA A 262 34.43 7.63 -40.78
CA ALA A 262 33.20 7.03 -40.26
C ALA A 262 33.37 5.58 -39.80
N ASP A 263 34.24 4.78 -40.44
CA ASP A 263 34.45 3.38 -40.05
C ASP A 263 35.24 3.28 -38.73
N ASP A 264 36.23 4.16 -38.50
CA ASP A 264 36.93 4.30 -37.22
C ASP A 264 35.95 4.71 -36.10
N TYR A 265 35.08 5.68 -36.38
CA TYR A 265 33.99 6.07 -35.47
C TYR A 265 33.11 4.87 -35.11
N TYR A 266 32.61 4.12 -36.09
CA TYR A 266 31.74 2.97 -35.82
C TYR A 266 32.44 1.90 -34.99
N ALA A 267 33.72 1.61 -35.28
CA ALA A 267 34.49 0.62 -34.54
C ALA A 267 34.66 1.00 -33.06
N ARG A 268 34.98 2.28 -32.78
CA ARG A 268 35.28 2.77 -31.42
C ARG A 268 34.04 3.14 -30.61
N ALA A 269 32.94 3.53 -31.27
CA ALA A 269 31.72 4.00 -30.61
C ALA A 269 30.65 2.90 -30.43
N SER A 270 30.80 1.74 -31.07
CA SER A 270 29.89 0.61 -30.89
C SER A 270 30.04 -0.02 -29.49
N ALA A 271 28.92 -0.38 -28.86
CA ALA A 271 28.92 -1.06 -27.58
C ALA A 271 29.24 -2.56 -27.69
N LEU A 272 28.94 -3.19 -28.84
CA LEU A 272 29.08 -4.64 -29.01
C LEU A 272 30.46 -5.21 -28.62
N PRO A 273 31.60 -4.59 -29.01
CA PRO A 273 32.93 -5.08 -28.61
C PRO A 273 33.20 -4.98 -27.09
N LEU A 274 32.47 -4.11 -26.40
CA LEU A 274 32.61 -3.86 -24.96
C LEU A 274 31.63 -4.67 -24.12
N VAL A 275 30.63 -5.31 -24.75
CA VAL A 275 29.69 -6.18 -24.02
C VAL A 275 30.41 -7.24 -23.18
N PRO A 276 31.48 -7.93 -23.65
CA PRO A 276 32.25 -8.88 -22.82
C PRO A 276 32.92 -8.26 -21.57
N GLN A 277 33.09 -6.94 -21.53
CA GLN A 277 33.72 -6.20 -20.43
C GLN A 277 32.72 -5.76 -19.35
N ILE A 278 31.41 -5.86 -19.61
CA ILE A 278 30.38 -5.53 -18.62
C ILE A 278 30.51 -6.45 -17.39
N ARG A 279 30.50 -5.84 -16.19
CA ARG A 279 30.58 -6.53 -14.88
C ARG A 279 29.41 -6.22 -13.95
N LEU A 280 28.42 -5.50 -14.46
CA LEU A 280 27.19 -5.19 -13.76
C LEU A 280 26.00 -5.78 -14.52
N PRO A 281 24.88 -6.03 -13.83
CA PRO A 281 23.74 -6.65 -14.47
C PRO A 281 23.15 -5.83 -15.63
N ALA A 282 23.02 -6.43 -16.81
CA ALA A 282 22.57 -5.75 -18.02
C ALA A 282 21.44 -6.51 -18.74
N LEU A 283 20.39 -5.78 -19.16
CA LEU A 283 19.32 -6.31 -20.00
C LEU A 283 19.34 -5.66 -21.39
N ILE A 284 19.25 -6.49 -22.43
CA ILE A 284 19.09 -6.07 -23.82
C ILE A 284 17.74 -6.58 -24.32
N ILE A 285 16.83 -5.68 -24.67
CA ILE A 285 15.53 -5.99 -25.28
C ILE A 285 15.60 -5.58 -26.76
N HIS A 286 15.50 -6.52 -27.69
CA HIS A 286 15.68 -6.25 -29.12
C HIS A 286 14.77 -7.12 -29.99
N ALA A 287 13.86 -6.53 -30.74
CA ALA A 287 12.97 -7.29 -31.62
C ALA A 287 13.72 -7.87 -32.84
N ARG A 288 13.46 -9.12 -33.20
CA ARG A 288 14.11 -9.74 -34.37
C ARG A 288 13.69 -9.09 -35.69
N ASP A 289 12.50 -8.48 -35.72
CA ASP A 289 11.95 -7.74 -36.86
C ASP A 289 12.21 -6.22 -36.82
N ASP A 290 13.13 -5.74 -35.96
CA ASP A 290 13.49 -4.32 -35.88
C ASP A 290 13.97 -3.82 -37.27
N PRO A 291 13.25 -2.86 -37.89
CA PRO A 291 13.57 -2.43 -39.25
C PRO A 291 14.81 -1.54 -39.32
N LEU A 292 15.21 -0.92 -38.21
CA LEU A 292 16.29 0.07 -38.16
C LEU A 292 17.60 -0.57 -37.71
N VAL A 293 17.58 -1.30 -36.60
CA VAL A 293 18.78 -1.88 -35.99
C VAL A 293 18.77 -3.40 -36.12
N PRO A 294 19.68 -3.99 -36.92
CA PRO A 294 19.72 -5.44 -37.11
C PRO A 294 19.95 -6.22 -35.80
N CYS A 295 19.02 -7.10 -35.45
CA CYS A 295 19.18 -8.02 -34.33
C CYS A 295 20.15 -9.19 -34.63
N GLY A 296 20.46 -9.43 -35.91
CA GLY A 296 21.16 -10.64 -36.36
C GLY A 296 22.52 -10.89 -35.71
N LEU A 297 23.28 -9.84 -35.41
CA LEU A 297 24.57 -9.96 -34.72
C LEU A 297 24.41 -10.43 -33.27
N LEU A 298 23.35 -9.98 -32.58
CA LEU A 298 23.02 -10.38 -31.20
C LEU A 298 22.59 -11.85 -31.09
N LEU A 299 22.11 -12.44 -32.20
CA LEU A 299 21.66 -13.84 -32.29
C LEU A 299 22.78 -14.82 -32.63
N ARG A 300 23.98 -14.35 -33.01
CA ARG A 300 25.12 -15.23 -33.31
C ARG A 300 25.65 -15.87 -32.02
N PRO A 301 25.93 -17.18 -32.00
CA PRO A 301 26.63 -17.81 -30.87
C PRO A 301 27.94 -17.09 -30.56
N GLY A 302 28.24 -16.81 -29.28
CA GLY A 302 29.42 -16.08 -28.83
C GLY A 302 29.29 -14.55 -28.88
N ALA A 303 28.34 -13.99 -29.64
CA ALA A 303 28.17 -12.55 -29.74
C ALA A 303 27.39 -12.00 -28.55
N ALA A 304 28.00 -11.04 -27.84
CA ALA A 304 27.45 -10.50 -26.59
C ALA A 304 27.18 -11.59 -25.52
N ASP A 305 27.87 -12.73 -25.61
CA ASP A 305 27.82 -13.77 -24.59
C ASP A 305 28.68 -13.30 -23.42
N ASN A 306 28.01 -12.68 -22.47
CA ASN A 306 28.58 -12.26 -21.21
C ASN A 306 27.65 -12.78 -20.11
N PRO A 307 28.18 -13.45 -19.09
CA PRO A 307 27.37 -13.97 -18.00
C PRO A 307 26.64 -12.89 -17.20
N PHE A 308 26.97 -11.59 -17.35
CA PHE A 308 26.30 -10.40 -16.79
C PHE A 308 25.12 -9.87 -17.63
N VAL A 309 24.94 -10.38 -18.86
CA VAL A 309 24.06 -9.80 -19.88
C VAL A 309 22.92 -10.74 -20.26
N VAL A 310 21.70 -10.23 -20.24
CA VAL A 310 20.50 -10.95 -20.66
C VAL A 310 19.95 -10.40 -21.96
N LYS A 311 19.60 -11.31 -22.88
CA LYS A 311 19.07 -10.98 -24.21
C LYS A 311 17.59 -11.40 -24.31
N ALA A 312 16.67 -10.43 -24.35
CA ALA A 312 15.27 -10.63 -24.72
C ALA A 312 15.08 -10.31 -26.21
N THR A 313 14.92 -11.34 -27.03
CA THR A 313 14.80 -11.19 -28.49
C THR A 313 13.47 -11.71 -29.05
N PRO A 314 12.33 -11.05 -28.78
CA PRO A 314 11.04 -11.47 -29.31
C PRO A 314 11.03 -11.40 -30.84
N ALA A 315 10.23 -12.27 -31.47
CA ALA A 315 10.12 -12.32 -32.93
C ALA A 315 9.64 -10.98 -33.53
N HIS A 316 8.72 -10.32 -32.81
CA HIS A 316 8.10 -9.07 -33.24
C HIS A 316 8.24 -7.99 -32.18
N GLY A 317 8.32 -6.74 -32.61
CA GLY A 317 8.34 -5.58 -31.71
C GLY A 317 8.70 -4.27 -32.41
N GLY A 318 9.24 -4.31 -33.63
CA GLY A 318 9.73 -3.12 -34.31
C GLY A 318 10.80 -2.35 -33.51
N HIS A 319 11.13 -1.14 -33.95
CA HIS A 319 12.13 -0.31 -33.29
C HIS A 319 11.51 0.52 -32.16
N VAL A 320 11.84 0.22 -30.90
CA VAL A 320 11.39 0.95 -29.69
C VAL A 320 9.85 1.00 -29.53
N ALA A 321 9.10 0.17 -30.26
CA ALA A 321 7.64 0.21 -30.28
C ALA A 321 7.00 -0.83 -29.33
N PHE A 322 7.23 -2.12 -29.60
CA PHE A 322 6.73 -3.28 -28.88
C PHE A 322 5.23 -3.20 -28.55
N VAL A 323 4.38 -3.00 -29.56
CA VAL A 323 2.93 -2.79 -29.40
C VAL A 323 2.20 -4.13 -29.27
N SER A 324 1.55 -4.39 -28.13
CA SER A 324 0.75 -5.60 -27.87
C SER A 324 -0.75 -5.36 -28.01
N ALA A 325 -1.60 -6.39 -28.02
CA ALA A 325 -3.06 -6.29 -27.87
C ALA A 325 -3.56 -6.54 -26.44
N GLU A 326 -2.71 -7.05 -25.55
CA GLU A 326 -3.09 -7.36 -24.17
C GLU A 326 -3.40 -6.07 -23.39
N LYS A 327 -4.64 -5.95 -22.89
CA LYS A 327 -5.07 -4.91 -21.94
C LYS A 327 -4.68 -5.36 -20.53
N GLY A 328 -3.69 -4.70 -19.92
CA GLY A 328 -3.46 -4.81 -18.48
C GLY A 328 -4.34 -3.82 -17.71
N ASP A 329 -4.56 -4.11 -16.43
CA ASP A 329 -5.33 -3.30 -15.49
C ASP A 329 -4.87 -1.81 -15.55
N ALA A 330 -5.84 -0.94 -15.78
CA ALA A 330 -5.74 0.48 -16.12
C ALA A 330 -4.82 0.89 -17.32
N SER A 331 -5.47 1.18 -18.46
CA SER A 331 -5.02 1.97 -19.65
C SER A 331 -4.18 1.27 -20.77
N GLY A 332 -4.87 0.67 -21.75
CA GLY A 332 -4.35 0.46 -23.13
C GLY A 332 -3.28 -0.63 -23.38
N PRO A 333 -2.90 -0.89 -24.65
CA PRO A 333 -2.00 -2.00 -25.03
C PRO A 333 -0.54 -1.88 -24.54
N ARG A 334 0.15 -3.03 -24.28
CA ARG A 334 1.61 -3.08 -23.89
C ARG A 334 2.49 -2.37 -24.94
N SER A 335 3.57 -1.72 -24.50
CA SER A 335 4.54 -0.92 -25.30
C SER A 335 5.96 -1.09 -24.76
N ALA A 336 7.00 -0.65 -25.46
CA ALA A 336 8.40 -0.73 -25.01
C ALA A 336 8.61 -0.20 -23.58
N SER A 337 7.99 0.94 -23.25
CA SER A 337 8.00 1.54 -21.91
C SER A 337 7.35 0.64 -20.85
N ARG A 338 6.34 -0.15 -21.23
CA ARG A 338 5.66 -1.14 -20.36
C ARG A 338 6.39 -2.47 -20.27
N ILE A 339 7.16 -2.88 -21.28
CA ILE A 339 8.04 -4.05 -21.15
C ILE A 339 9.20 -3.71 -20.21
N PHE A 340 9.76 -2.50 -20.33
CA PHE A 340 10.72 -2.00 -19.37
C PHE A 340 10.13 -1.84 -17.96
N ALA A 341 8.97 -1.19 -17.83
CA ALA A 341 8.32 -1.05 -16.53
C ALA A 341 7.83 -2.38 -15.97
N GLY A 342 7.29 -3.26 -16.80
CA GLY A 342 6.94 -4.63 -16.43
C GLY A 342 8.17 -5.46 -16.07
N PHE A 343 9.34 -5.22 -16.68
CA PHE A 343 10.60 -5.82 -16.24
C PHE A 343 11.05 -5.25 -14.88
N TYR A 344 10.81 -3.96 -14.62
CA TYR A 344 11.04 -3.32 -13.32
C TYR A 344 10.03 -3.79 -12.25
N GLU A 345 8.75 -3.97 -12.59
CA GLU A 345 7.60 -4.31 -11.73
C GLU A 345 7.48 -5.82 -11.48
N SER A 346 7.48 -6.67 -12.53
CA SER A 346 7.49 -8.15 -12.39
C SER A 346 8.77 -8.67 -11.71
N ARG A 347 9.75 -7.78 -11.50
CA ARG A 347 10.94 -8.00 -10.71
C ARG A 347 11.28 -6.81 -9.82
N GLY A 348 10.32 -6.33 -9.03
CA GLY A 348 10.66 -5.64 -7.77
C GLY A 348 11.74 -6.40 -6.96
N GLY A 349 11.85 -7.72 -7.18
CA GLY A 349 12.92 -8.61 -6.73
C GLY A 349 14.33 -8.42 -7.32
N TRP A 350 14.54 -7.82 -8.50
CA TRP A 350 15.87 -7.66 -9.12
C TRP A 350 16.76 -6.60 -8.44
N TYR A 351 16.14 -5.52 -7.95
CA TYR A 351 16.84 -4.52 -7.13
C TYR A 351 16.73 -4.82 -5.63
N ALA A 352 15.73 -5.59 -5.21
CA ALA A 352 15.69 -6.16 -3.87
C ALA A 352 16.76 -7.25 -3.68
N SER A 353 17.13 -8.02 -4.72
CA SER A 353 18.22 -9.01 -4.65
C SER A 353 19.63 -8.40 -4.59
N LEU A 354 19.79 -7.11 -4.92
CA LEU A 354 21.00 -6.35 -4.61
C LEU A 354 21.11 -5.95 -3.14
N ARG A 355 20.07 -6.15 -2.32
CA ARG A 355 20.20 -6.17 -0.86
C ARG A 355 20.93 -7.43 -0.37
N ASP A 356 21.02 -8.47 -1.20
CA ASP A 356 21.35 -9.83 -0.77
C ASP A 356 22.72 -10.34 -1.25
N THR A 357 23.77 -9.53 -1.12
CA THR A 357 25.16 -10.03 -1.16
C THR A 357 25.73 -10.33 0.23
N ARG A 358 24.87 -10.50 1.24
CA ARG A 358 25.26 -11.11 2.53
C ARG A 358 24.36 -12.24 3.03
N GLY A 359 23.42 -12.77 2.25
CA GLY A 359 22.41 -13.70 2.81
C GLY A 359 21.79 -14.76 1.91
N ARG A 360 22.60 -15.66 1.32
CA ARG A 360 22.27 -17.07 0.99
C ARG A 360 21.16 -17.38 -0.06
N SER A 361 21.47 -18.22 -1.06
CA SER A 361 20.50 -19.25 -1.52
C SER A 361 20.63 -20.47 -0.61
N LYS A 362 19.66 -20.69 0.27
CA LYS A 362 19.46 -21.97 0.97
C LYS A 362 17.98 -22.15 1.29
N GLY A 363 17.20 -22.76 0.39
CA GLY A 363 15.81 -23.13 0.64
C GLY A 363 14.87 -21.97 0.98
N MET A 364 13.57 -22.28 1.10
CA MET A 364 12.62 -21.39 1.75
C MET A 364 12.99 -21.33 3.24
N ASN A 365 13.01 -20.15 3.86
CA ASN A 365 13.22 -20.06 5.31
C ASN A 365 11.88 -20.01 6.07
N GLY A 366 11.90 -20.14 7.39
CA GLY A 366 10.68 -20.12 8.20
C GLY A 366 9.82 -18.86 8.02
N ALA A 367 10.46 -17.70 7.85
CA ALA A 367 9.76 -16.45 7.57
C ALA A 367 9.00 -16.48 6.23
N GLU A 368 9.63 -16.98 5.17
CA GLU A 368 9.01 -17.10 3.84
C GLU A 368 7.90 -18.15 3.83
N SER A 369 8.08 -19.27 4.52
CA SER A 369 7.05 -20.30 4.64
C SER A 369 5.83 -19.79 5.39
N LEU A 370 6.02 -18.99 6.45
CA LEU A 370 4.93 -18.32 7.17
C LEU A 370 4.17 -17.36 6.27
N ALA A 371 4.86 -16.42 5.63
CA ALA A 371 4.22 -15.40 4.79
C ALA A 371 3.41 -16.03 3.64
N ARG A 372 3.94 -17.07 3.00
CA ARG A 372 3.22 -17.83 1.96
C ARG A 372 2.01 -18.58 2.52
N THR A 373 2.13 -19.14 3.72
CA THR A 373 1.02 -19.82 4.41
C THR A 373 -0.11 -18.84 4.73
N LEU A 374 0.21 -17.67 5.29
CA LEU A 374 -0.79 -16.64 5.61
C LEU A 374 -1.55 -16.18 4.36
N THR A 375 -0.80 -15.88 3.29
CA THR A 375 -1.37 -15.48 2.00
C THR A 375 -2.25 -16.60 1.42
N GLY A 376 -1.77 -17.85 1.44
CA GLY A 376 -2.52 -19.02 0.98
C GLY A 376 -3.77 -19.33 1.81
N ALA A 377 -3.81 -18.86 3.06
CA ALA A 377 -4.95 -18.96 3.96
C ALA A 377 -5.91 -17.74 3.88
N GLY A 378 -5.70 -16.81 2.96
CA GLY A 378 -6.57 -15.66 2.73
C GLY A 378 -6.26 -14.42 3.59
N VAL A 379 -5.12 -14.38 4.28
CA VAL A 379 -4.64 -13.17 4.95
C VAL A 379 -3.95 -12.27 3.94
N GLU A 380 -4.54 -11.11 3.67
CA GLU A 380 -4.09 -10.19 2.61
C GLU A 380 -3.35 -8.95 3.13
N VAL A 381 -3.50 -8.63 4.41
CA VAL A 381 -2.90 -7.43 5.01
C VAL A 381 -2.18 -7.78 6.31
N CYS A 382 -0.96 -7.26 6.44
CA CYS A 382 -0.14 -7.31 7.65
C CYS A 382 0.13 -5.88 8.13
N PHE A 383 -0.41 -5.53 9.30
CA PHE A 383 -0.07 -4.27 9.97
C PHE A 383 1.20 -4.47 10.80
N ALA A 384 2.22 -3.65 10.63
CA ALA A 384 3.54 -3.94 11.18
C ALA A 384 4.14 -2.73 11.89
N ASN A 385 4.77 -2.99 13.04
CA ASN A 385 5.79 -2.15 13.63
C ASN A 385 7.02 -3.04 13.88
N PRO A 386 7.94 -3.11 12.90
CA PRO A 386 8.99 -4.13 12.92
C PRO A 386 10.17 -3.73 13.83
N GLY A 387 10.81 -4.73 14.46
CA GLY A 387 12.09 -4.58 15.16
C GLY A 387 13.14 -5.58 14.69
N THR A 388 14.25 -5.70 15.42
CA THR A 388 15.43 -6.44 14.94
C THR A 388 15.22 -7.95 14.82
N SER A 389 14.37 -8.55 15.66
CA SER A 389 14.07 -9.99 15.62
C SER A 389 13.21 -10.38 14.42
N GLU A 390 12.44 -9.45 13.87
CA GLU A 390 11.49 -9.69 12.78
C GLU A 390 12.08 -9.38 11.40
N MET A 391 13.32 -8.90 11.32
CA MET A 391 13.94 -8.46 10.07
C MET A 391 13.97 -9.55 8.99
N HIS A 392 14.00 -10.82 9.37
CA HIS A 392 13.90 -11.94 8.43
C HIS A 392 12.49 -12.15 7.90
N PHE A 393 11.47 -11.92 8.72
CA PHE A 393 10.07 -11.86 8.28
C PHE A 393 9.86 -10.66 7.36
N VAL A 394 10.36 -9.48 7.74
CA VAL A 394 10.31 -8.27 6.90
C VAL A 394 11.01 -8.49 5.55
N ALA A 395 12.17 -9.15 5.54
CA ALA A 395 12.88 -9.48 4.31
C ALA A 395 12.14 -10.52 3.46
N ALA A 396 11.37 -11.42 4.07
CA ALA A 396 10.56 -12.40 3.36
C ALA A 396 9.36 -11.77 2.65
N LEU A 397 8.81 -10.67 3.17
CA LEU A 397 7.71 -9.93 2.53
C LEU A 397 8.08 -9.43 1.11
N ASP A 398 9.34 -9.05 0.86
CA ASP A 398 9.82 -8.67 -0.47
C ASP A 398 9.79 -9.85 -1.48
N ARG A 399 9.73 -11.10 -1.00
CA ARG A 399 9.78 -12.34 -1.80
C ARG A 399 8.41 -13.01 -1.96
N VAL A 400 7.42 -12.61 -1.16
CA VAL A 400 6.07 -13.19 -1.14
C VAL A 400 5.05 -12.13 -1.55
N GLY A 401 4.53 -12.25 -2.78
CA GLY A 401 3.40 -11.43 -3.23
C GLY A 401 2.09 -11.86 -2.56
N GLY A 402 1.16 -10.91 -2.40
CA GLY A 402 -0.20 -11.17 -1.88
C GLY A 402 -0.47 -10.72 -0.45
N LEU A 403 0.56 -10.31 0.30
CA LEU A 403 0.43 -9.75 1.65
C LEU A 403 0.85 -8.27 1.66
N ARG A 404 -0.12 -7.36 1.66
CA ARG A 404 0.12 -5.90 1.76
C ARG A 404 0.58 -5.57 3.17
N CYS A 405 1.72 -4.93 3.30
CA CYS A 405 2.27 -4.56 4.61
C CYS A 405 2.11 -3.07 4.87
N VAL A 406 1.51 -2.73 6.02
CA VAL A 406 1.15 -1.36 6.39
C VAL A 406 1.90 -0.99 7.67
N LEU A 407 2.70 0.07 7.59
CA LEU A 407 3.56 0.49 8.71
C LEU A 407 2.78 1.38 9.69
N GLY A 408 2.73 0.96 10.95
CA GLY A 408 2.32 1.81 12.08
C GLY A 408 3.54 2.30 12.87
N LEU A 409 3.52 3.54 13.34
CA LEU A 409 4.60 4.09 14.18
C LEU A 409 4.54 3.64 15.65
N PHE A 410 3.47 2.96 16.04
CA PHE A 410 3.25 2.42 17.38
C PHE A 410 2.42 1.14 17.28
N GLU A 411 2.68 0.16 18.14
CA GLU A 411 2.03 -1.16 18.08
C GLU A 411 0.53 -1.09 18.38
N GLY A 412 0.09 -0.14 19.21
CA GLY A 412 -1.34 0.15 19.40
C GLY A 412 -2.02 0.61 18.10
N VAL A 413 -1.29 1.33 17.23
CA VAL A 413 -1.83 1.70 15.90
C VAL A 413 -1.98 0.45 15.02
N VAL A 414 -1.00 -0.44 15.07
CA VAL A 414 -0.97 -1.69 14.31
C VAL A 414 -2.13 -2.62 14.70
N THR A 415 -2.32 -2.88 15.99
CA THR A 415 -3.37 -3.80 16.46
C THR A 415 -4.77 -3.21 16.29
N GLY A 416 -4.95 -1.89 16.48
CA GLY A 416 -6.22 -1.22 16.21
C GLY A 416 -6.59 -1.16 14.72
N ALA A 417 -5.60 -1.03 13.82
CA ALA A 417 -5.85 -1.07 12.39
C ALA A 417 -6.15 -2.49 11.88
N ALA A 418 -5.49 -3.51 12.43
CA ALA A 418 -5.86 -4.90 12.16
C ALA A 418 -7.30 -5.20 12.60
N ASP A 419 -7.73 -4.64 13.73
CA ASP A 419 -9.11 -4.74 14.21
C ASP A 419 -10.10 -4.11 13.20
N GLY A 420 -9.89 -2.84 12.84
CA GLY A 420 -10.78 -2.11 11.94
C GLY A 420 -10.87 -2.74 10.54
N TYR A 421 -9.76 -3.27 10.04
CA TYR A 421 -9.74 -4.00 8.79
C TYR A 421 -10.61 -5.25 8.88
N ALA A 422 -10.40 -6.09 9.91
CA ALA A 422 -11.08 -7.36 10.02
C ALA A 422 -12.59 -7.22 10.23
N ARG A 423 -13.04 -6.21 10.98
CA ARG A 423 -14.48 -5.91 11.14
C ARG A 423 -15.17 -5.52 9.82
N MET A 424 -14.46 -4.82 8.93
CA MET A 424 -15.02 -4.32 7.67
C MET A 424 -14.85 -5.32 6.52
N ALA A 425 -13.75 -6.06 6.50
CA ALA A 425 -13.45 -7.03 5.45
C ALA A 425 -14.01 -8.44 5.73
N ASP A 426 -14.54 -8.68 6.93
CA ASP A 426 -15.06 -9.98 7.39
C ASP A 426 -14.04 -11.12 7.23
N LYS A 427 -12.75 -10.80 7.37
CA LYS A 427 -11.62 -11.73 7.24
C LYS A 427 -10.43 -11.26 8.08
N PRO A 428 -9.53 -12.17 8.52
CA PRO A 428 -8.45 -11.81 9.40
C PRO A 428 -7.42 -10.87 8.75
N ALA A 429 -6.95 -9.91 9.54
CA ALA A 429 -5.66 -9.25 9.32
C ALA A 429 -4.59 -9.89 10.21
N SER A 430 -3.34 -9.85 9.75
CA SER A 430 -2.20 -10.15 10.61
C SER A 430 -1.56 -8.88 11.18
N THR A 431 -0.88 -9.03 12.31
CA THR A 431 0.04 -8.02 12.83
C THR A 431 1.46 -8.58 12.87
N LEU A 432 2.44 -7.68 12.83
CA LEU A 432 3.85 -7.98 13.11
C LEU A 432 4.35 -7.06 14.23
N LEU A 433 4.65 -7.64 15.39
CA LEU A 433 5.01 -6.97 16.63
C LEU A 433 6.38 -7.43 17.13
N HIS A 434 7.07 -6.55 17.86
CA HIS A 434 8.45 -6.77 18.29
C HIS A 434 8.56 -7.21 19.74
N LEU A 435 8.92 -8.49 19.98
CA LEU A 435 9.15 -9.04 21.32
C LEU A 435 7.98 -8.80 22.30
N GLY A 436 8.19 -9.06 23.59
CA GLY A 436 7.19 -8.81 24.63
C GLY A 436 6.82 -7.33 24.78
N PRO A 437 7.76 -6.37 24.78
CA PRO A 437 7.44 -4.95 24.89
C PRO A 437 6.57 -4.41 23.74
N GLY A 438 6.88 -4.79 22.49
CA GLY A 438 6.08 -4.36 21.35
C GLY A 438 4.69 -4.99 21.35
N LEU A 439 4.59 -6.27 21.74
CA LEU A 439 3.29 -6.87 22.01
C LEU A 439 2.52 -6.07 23.08
N ALA A 440 3.17 -5.76 24.21
CA ALA A 440 2.57 -5.04 25.32
C ALA A 440 2.03 -3.66 24.93
N ASN A 441 2.76 -2.91 24.10
CA ASN A 441 2.31 -1.64 23.52
C ASN A 441 1.00 -1.78 22.72
N GLY A 442 0.78 -2.93 22.08
CA GLY A 442 -0.41 -3.20 21.28
C GLY A 442 -1.61 -3.79 22.04
N LEU A 443 -1.43 -4.28 23.27
CA LEU A 443 -2.42 -5.10 23.98
C LEU A 443 -3.74 -4.39 24.27
N ALA A 444 -3.72 -3.06 24.49
CA ALA A 444 -4.94 -2.28 24.71
C ALA A 444 -5.93 -2.45 23.55
N ASN A 445 -5.44 -2.42 22.31
CA ASN A 445 -6.29 -2.60 21.13
C ASN A 445 -6.53 -4.07 20.77
N VAL A 446 -5.65 -5.00 21.19
CA VAL A 446 -5.97 -6.45 21.15
C VAL A 446 -7.14 -6.78 22.09
N HIS A 447 -7.23 -6.15 23.26
CA HIS A 447 -8.37 -6.29 24.16
C HIS A 447 -9.68 -5.82 23.49
N ASN A 448 -9.67 -4.66 22.83
CA ASN A 448 -10.82 -4.20 22.08
C ASN A 448 -11.21 -5.19 20.97
N ALA A 449 -10.25 -5.64 20.16
CA ALA A 449 -10.48 -6.64 19.11
C ALA A 449 -11.07 -7.94 19.67
N ARG A 450 -10.59 -8.39 20.84
CA ARG A 450 -11.13 -9.55 21.55
C ARG A 450 -12.58 -9.35 21.97
N ARG A 451 -12.93 -8.16 22.47
CA ARG A 451 -14.31 -7.81 22.87
C ARG A 451 -15.23 -7.56 21.66
N ALA A 452 -14.65 -7.38 20.48
CA ALA A 452 -15.35 -7.28 19.21
C ALA A 452 -15.45 -8.61 18.45
N ASP A 453 -15.01 -9.72 19.05
CA ASP A 453 -14.93 -11.04 18.40
C ASP A 453 -14.18 -11.00 17.06
N THR A 454 -13.12 -10.19 16.99
CA THR A 454 -12.42 -9.94 15.74
C THR A 454 -11.43 -11.07 15.41
N PRO A 455 -11.46 -11.63 14.19
CA PRO A 455 -10.47 -12.60 13.76
C PRO A 455 -9.12 -11.89 13.52
N MET A 456 -8.12 -12.18 14.34
CA MET A 456 -6.80 -11.52 14.28
C MET A 456 -5.67 -12.52 14.48
N VAL A 457 -4.60 -12.38 13.69
CA VAL A 457 -3.38 -13.19 13.79
C VAL A 457 -2.20 -12.30 14.16
N ASN A 458 -1.81 -12.29 15.43
CA ASN A 458 -0.63 -11.57 15.87
C ASN A 458 0.63 -12.40 15.65
N ILE A 459 1.59 -11.88 14.90
CA ILE A 459 2.92 -12.47 14.75
C ILE A 459 3.86 -11.65 15.61
N VAL A 460 4.48 -12.28 16.59
CA VAL A 460 5.37 -11.61 17.54
C VAL A 460 6.75 -12.21 17.40
N GLY A 461 7.72 -11.44 16.90
CA GLY A 461 9.08 -11.95 16.81
C GLY A 461 9.70 -12.08 18.21
N ASP A 462 10.57 -13.08 18.35
CA ASP A 462 11.25 -13.36 19.62
C ASP A 462 12.77 -13.49 19.43
N HIS A 463 13.53 -13.42 20.52
CA HIS A 463 14.95 -13.75 20.51
C HIS A 463 15.15 -15.18 19.99
N ALA A 464 16.29 -15.40 19.31
CA ALA A 464 16.69 -16.73 18.88
C ALA A 464 16.70 -17.70 20.07
N THR A 465 16.23 -18.94 19.86
CA THR A 465 16.01 -19.91 20.94
C THR A 465 17.27 -20.15 21.78
N TYR A 466 18.44 -20.28 21.14
CA TYR A 466 19.72 -20.49 21.81
C TYR A 466 20.24 -19.25 22.58
N HIS A 467 19.71 -18.06 22.28
CA HIS A 467 20.13 -16.79 22.87
C HIS A 467 19.33 -16.42 24.12
N LYS A 468 18.08 -16.88 24.23
CA LYS A 468 17.18 -16.54 25.36
C LYS A 468 17.78 -16.76 26.75
N LYS A 469 18.59 -17.79 26.93
CA LYS A 469 19.23 -18.13 28.22
C LYS A 469 20.19 -17.04 28.77
N PHE A 470 20.59 -16.10 27.92
CA PHE A 470 21.51 -15.02 28.32
C PHE A 470 20.78 -13.77 28.84
N ASP A 471 19.45 -13.76 28.82
CA ASP A 471 18.63 -12.65 29.34
C ASP A 471 19.08 -11.27 28.80
N ALA A 472 19.23 -11.18 27.47
CA ALA A 472 19.59 -9.94 26.81
C ALA A 472 18.53 -8.85 27.08
N PRO A 473 18.86 -7.54 26.97
CA PRO A 473 17.99 -6.44 27.43
C PRO A 473 16.53 -6.38 26.93
N LEU A 474 16.15 -7.12 25.89
CA LEU A 474 14.76 -7.20 25.40
C LEU A 474 14.12 -8.59 25.63
N THR A 475 14.80 -9.48 26.34
CA THR A 475 14.27 -10.80 26.74
C THR A 475 13.07 -10.60 27.65
N SER A 476 11.99 -11.31 27.35
CA SER A 476 10.71 -11.18 28.06
C SER A 476 9.89 -12.47 27.95
N ASP A 477 8.95 -12.64 28.88
CA ASP A 477 7.97 -13.73 28.80
C ASP A 477 6.85 -13.38 27.80
N VAL A 478 7.14 -13.52 26.51
CA VAL A 478 6.19 -13.19 25.43
C VAL A 478 4.91 -14.03 25.54
N GLU A 479 5.00 -15.29 25.95
CA GLU A 479 3.82 -16.13 26.16
C GLU A 479 2.96 -15.62 27.31
N GLY A 480 3.56 -15.30 28.45
CA GLY A 480 2.87 -14.71 29.60
C GLY A 480 2.20 -13.38 29.27
N VAL A 481 2.83 -12.56 28.42
CA VAL A 481 2.25 -11.31 27.92
C VAL A 481 1.07 -11.56 26.97
N ALA A 482 1.15 -12.57 26.10
CA ALA A 482 0.13 -12.86 25.09
C ALA A 482 -1.14 -13.53 25.64
N ARG A 483 -0.99 -14.45 26.61
CA ARG A 483 -2.06 -15.33 27.09
C ARG A 483 -3.33 -14.61 27.58
N PRO A 484 -3.27 -13.50 28.34
CA PRO A 484 -4.48 -12.85 28.86
C PRO A 484 -5.38 -12.25 27.77
N PHE A 485 -4.81 -11.96 26.59
CA PHE A 485 -5.47 -11.25 25.50
C PHE A 485 -5.75 -12.12 24.27
N SER A 486 -5.31 -13.39 24.28
CA SER A 486 -5.39 -14.31 23.15
C SER A 486 -6.21 -15.55 23.50
N HIS A 487 -7.00 -16.05 22.56
CA HIS A 487 -7.67 -17.37 22.70
C HIS A 487 -6.74 -18.52 22.36
N TRP A 488 -5.72 -18.24 21.53
CA TRP A 488 -4.72 -19.20 21.09
C TRP A 488 -3.34 -18.54 21.14
N VAL A 489 -2.37 -19.21 21.76
CA VAL A 489 -0.97 -18.79 21.81
C VAL A 489 -0.09 -19.98 21.48
N ARG A 490 0.90 -19.78 20.62
CA ARG A 490 1.93 -20.79 20.34
C ARG A 490 3.26 -20.14 20.04
N THR A 491 4.34 -20.76 20.50
CA THR A 491 5.71 -20.44 20.09
C THR A 491 6.19 -21.51 19.12
N SER A 492 6.62 -21.13 17.91
CA SER A 492 7.23 -22.09 16.98
C SER A 492 8.61 -22.51 17.48
N THR A 493 8.88 -23.81 17.41
CA THR A 493 10.10 -24.42 17.99
C THR A 493 11.24 -24.59 16.99
N ASP A 494 10.91 -24.72 15.71
CA ASP A 494 11.87 -24.91 14.62
C ASP A 494 11.28 -24.40 13.29
N SER A 495 12.15 -24.11 12.32
CA SER A 495 11.77 -23.53 11.03
C SER A 495 10.82 -24.38 10.19
N ARG A 496 10.73 -25.70 10.42
CA ARG A 496 9.85 -26.59 9.64
C ARG A 496 8.43 -26.61 10.21
N SER A 497 8.24 -26.34 11.50
CA SER A 497 6.90 -26.25 12.11
C SER A 497 6.15 -24.97 11.76
N VAL A 498 6.87 -23.89 11.44
CA VAL A 498 6.33 -22.53 11.27
C VAL A 498 5.14 -22.45 10.34
N ALA A 499 5.18 -23.13 9.19
CA ALA A 499 4.07 -23.12 8.25
C ALA A 499 2.81 -23.76 8.85
N GLY A 500 2.95 -24.93 9.50
CA GLY A 500 1.83 -25.58 10.18
C GLY A 500 1.29 -24.75 11.34
N ASP A 501 2.17 -24.11 12.10
CA ASP A 501 1.79 -23.23 13.22
C ASP A 501 1.07 -21.96 12.73
N GLY A 502 1.53 -21.36 11.63
CA GLY A 502 0.89 -20.24 10.97
C GLY A 502 -0.51 -20.59 10.47
N ALA A 503 -0.65 -21.75 9.82
CA ALA A 503 -1.96 -22.21 9.34
C ALA A 503 -2.92 -22.49 10.50
N ALA A 504 -2.42 -23.07 11.60
CA ALA A 504 -3.20 -23.28 12.83
C ALA A 504 -3.59 -21.96 13.50
N ALA A 505 -2.73 -20.94 13.48
CA ALA A 505 -3.06 -19.62 14.00
C ALA A 505 -4.21 -18.97 13.22
N VAL A 506 -4.17 -19.02 11.88
CA VAL A 506 -5.26 -18.51 11.02
C VAL A 506 -6.56 -19.28 11.27
N ALA A 507 -6.52 -20.61 11.36
CA ALA A 507 -7.69 -21.42 11.67
C ALA A 507 -8.28 -21.09 13.06
N ALA A 508 -7.42 -20.87 14.06
CA ALA A 508 -7.84 -20.46 15.39
C ALA A 508 -8.51 -19.08 15.37
N ALA A 509 -7.96 -18.12 14.60
CA ALA A 509 -8.54 -16.78 14.46
C ALA A 509 -9.92 -16.81 13.78
N LEU A 510 -10.09 -17.67 12.78
CA LEU A 510 -11.34 -17.84 12.05
C LEU A 510 -12.41 -18.64 12.82
N THR A 511 -12.07 -19.25 13.97
CA THR A 511 -13.06 -19.99 14.75
C THR A 511 -14.14 -19.04 15.29
N PRO A 512 -15.44 -19.29 15.03
CA PRO A 512 -16.52 -18.42 15.49
C PRO A 512 -16.51 -18.15 17.01
N PRO A 513 -16.90 -16.95 17.47
CA PRO A 513 -17.38 -15.79 16.69
C PRO A 513 -16.30 -15.02 15.90
N GLY A 514 -15.04 -15.42 16.04
CA GLY A 514 -13.83 -14.74 15.60
C GLY A 514 -12.93 -14.56 16.82
N ARG A 515 -11.63 -14.86 16.69
CA ARG A 515 -10.71 -14.96 17.83
C ARG A 515 -9.39 -14.25 17.59
N ILE A 516 -8.82 -13.77 18.68
CA ILE A 516 -7.40 -13.40 18.74
C ILE A 516 -6.52 -14.65 18.83
N SER A 517 -5.60 -14.80 17.88
CA SER A 517 -4.53 -15.79 17.88
C SER A 517 -3.17 -15.07 17.90
N THR A 518 -2.22 -15.60 18.67
CA THR A 518 -0.86 -15.04 18.77
C THR A 518 0.18 -16.13 18.52
N LEU A 519 0.93 -15.98 17.43
CA LEU A 519 2.06 -16.82 17.05
C LEU A 519 3.36 -16.11 17.39
N ILE A 520 4.14 -16.71 18.28
CA ILE A 520 5.47 -16.22 18.67
C ILE A 520 6.50 -16.91 17.79
N LEU A 521 7.34 -16.11 17.13
CA LEU A 521 8.26 -16.54 16.10
C LEU A 521 9.70 -16.18 16.49
N PRO A 522 10.46 -17.11 17.09
CA PRO A 522 11.87 -16.88 17.38
C PRO A 522 12.68 -16.52 16.13
N ALA A 523 13.68 -15.68 16.31
CA ALA A 523 14.45 -15.15 15.17
C ALA A 523 15.17 -16.26 14.39
N ASP A 524 15.74 -17.26 15.07
CA ASP A 524 16.38 -18.41 14.43
C ASP A 524 15.44 -19.30 13.64
N VAL A 525 14.27 -19.56 14.22
CA VAL A 525 13.17 -20.23 13.55
C VAL A 525 12.75 -19.50 12.26
N SER A 526 12.88 -18.17 12.20
CA SER A 526 12.57 -17.36 11.01
C SER A 526 13.60 -17.49 9.89
N TRP A 527 14.90 -17.60 10.21
CA TRP A 527 15.99 -17.56 9.22
C TRP A 527 16.56 -18.92 8.84
N GLU A 528 16.21 -19.97 9.57
CA GLU A 528 16.55 -21.36 9.25
C GLU A 528 15.68 -21.92 8.12
N GLN A 529 16.11 -23.04 7.55
CA GLN A 529 15.51 -23.64 6.36
C GLN A 529 14.20 -24.39 6.68
N ALA A 530 13.14 -24.04 5.98
CA ALA A 530 11.81 -24.63 6.03
C ALA A 530 11.50 -25.47 4.78
N ASP A 531 10.49 -26.34 4.88
CA ASP A 531 10.11 -27.28 3.82
C ASP A 531 9.15 -26.67 2.77
N GLY A 532 8.31 -25.72 3.17
CA GLY A 532 7.30 -25.10 2.29
C GLY A 532 6.13 -24.48 3.07
N PRO A 533 5.15 -23.85 2.39
CA PRO A 533 3.92 -23.40 3.02
C PRO A 533 2.98 -24.56 3.37
N ALA A 534 2.07 -24.34 4.32
CA ALA A 534 1.06 -25.32 4.73
C ALA A 534 -0.35 -24.88 4.27
N PRO A 535 -1.26 -25.83 3.98
CA PRO A 535 -2.66 -25.51 3.72
C PRO A 535 -3.37 -25.09 5.01
N LEU A 536 -4.38 -24.24 4.89
CA LEU A 536 -5.28 -23.89 5.99
C LEU A 536 -6.05 -25.14 6.46
N PRO A 537 -6.00 -25.53 7.75
CA PRO A 537 -6.84 -26.58 8.29
C PRO A 537 -8.33 -26.24 8.15
N PRO A 538 -9.24 -27.24 8.10
CA PRO A 538 -10.68 -26.99 8.11
C PRO A 538 -11.07 -26.12 9.32
N VAL A 539 -11.80 -25.04 9.05
CA VAL A 539 -12.40 -24.19 10.08
C VAL A 539 -13.84 -24.62 10.29
N GLU A 540 -14.24 -24.83 11.54
CA GLU A 540 -15.62 -25.14 11.88
C GLU A 540 -16.55 -23.99 11.51
N ALA A 541 -17.61 -24.28 10.77
CA ALA A 541 -18.67 -23.32 10.51
C ALA A 541 -19.44 -22.99 11.79
N ARG A 542 -20.13 -21.85 11.81
CA ARG A 542 -21.06 -21.49 12.88
C ARG A 542 -22.10 -22.61 13.05
N ALA A 543 -22.31 -23.05 14.28
CA ALA A 543 -23.29 -24.09 14.58
C ALA A 543 -24.71 -23.54 14.38
N ALA A 544 -25.58 -24.35 13.78
CA ALA A 544 -27.02 -24.05 13.74
C ALA A 544 -27.60 -24.05 15.16
N VAL A 545 -28.56 -23.16 15.40
CA VAL A 545 -29.25 -23.06 16.68
C VAL A 545 -30.24 -24.22 16.85
N ALA A 546 -30.27 -24.78 18.06
CA ALA A 546 -31.17 -25.88 18.40
C ALA A 546 -32.66 -25.47 18.28
N PRO A 547 -33.53 -26.28 17.64
CA PRO A 547 -34.96 -25.96 17.45
C PRO A 547 -35.72 -25.64 18.75
N GLU A 548 -35.29 -26.18 19.88
CA GLU A 548 -35.87 -25.93 21.19
C GLU A 548 -35.68 -24.48 21.65
N LYS A 549 -34.53 -23.86 21.32
CA LYS A 549 -34.26 -22.44 21.58
C LYS A 549 -35.18 -21.56 20.74
N ILE A 550 -35.37 -21.90 19.45
CA ILE A 550 -36.31 -21.21 18.56
C ILE A 550 -37.74 -21.28 19.12
N SER A 551 -38.18 -22.49 19.48
CA SER A 551 -39.51 -22.73 20.05
C SER A 551 -39.71 -22.00 21.38
N ALA A 552 -38.68 -21.93 22.23
CA ALA A 552 -38.72 -21.20 23.50
C ALA A 552 -38.85 -19.68 23.28
N ALA A 553 -38.04 -19.11 22.38
CA ALA A 553 -38.13 -17.70 22.00
C ALA A 553 -39.51 -17.37 21.40
N ALA A 554 -40.04 -18.23 20.53
CA ALA A 554 -41.37 -18.06 19.96
C ALA A 554 -42.48 -18.09 21.01
N ARG A 555 -42.39 -18.98 22.01
CA ARG A 555 -43.33 -18.99 23.14
C ARG A 555 -43.28 -17.70 23.97
N ALA A 556 -42.08 -17.20 24.26
CA ALA A 556 -41.91 -15.94 24.98
C ALA A 556 -42.53 -14.76 24.20
N LEU A 557 -42.34 -14.72 22.87
CA LEU A 557 -42.90 -13.67 22.02
C LEU A 557 -44.43 -13.79 21.84
N ARG A 558 -44.97 -15.01 21.78
CA ARG A 558 -46.42 -15.26 21.68
C ARG A 558 -47.18 -15.02 22.98
N SER A 559 -46.50 -14.94 24.14
CA SER A 559 -47.16 -14.68 25.43
C SER A 559 -47.81 -13.29 25.47
N GLY A 560 -47.33 -12.36 24.63
CA GLY A 560 -47.76 -10.96 24.62
C GLY A 560 -47.17 -10.13 25.76
N GLU A 561 -46.31 -10.73 26.60
CA GLU A 561 -45.61 -10.01 27.64
C GLU A 561 -44.53 -9.09 27.04
N PRO A 562 -44.20 -7.95 27.71
CA PRO A 562 -43.15 -7.05 27.24
C PRO A 562 -41.83 -7.77 27.00
N THR A 563 -41.44 -7.88 25.73
CA THR A 563 -40.27 -8.63 25.30
C THR A 563 -39.26 -7.72 24.60
N VAL A 564 -37.98 -7.88 24.93
CA VAL A 564 -36.86 -7.22 24.26
C VAL A 564 -36.03 -8.25 23.52
N LEU A 565 -35.79 -8.02 22.23
CA LEU A 565 -34.72 -8.68 21.48
C LEU A 565 -33.43 -7.89 21.71
N PHE A 566 -32.49 -8.49 22.43
CA PHE A 566 -31.20 -7.90 22.75
C PHE A 566 -30.16 -8.34 21.71
N LEU A 567 -29.82 -7.44 20.81
CA LEU A 567 -29.13 -7.73 19.55
C LEU A 567 -27.62 -7.47 19.64
N GLY A 568 -26.83 -8.37 19.04
CA GLY A 568 -25.39 -8.24 18.90
C GLY A 568 -24.87 -8.90 17.62
N GLY A 569 -23.64 -8.57 17.24
CA GLY A 569 -22.93 -9.19 16.13
C GLY A 569 -23.74 -9.14 14.81
N PRO A 570 -23.87 -10.26 14.08
CA PRO A 570 -24.60 -10.31 12.80
C PRO A 570 -26.07 -9.87 12.86
N ALA A 571 -26.72 -9.86 14.03
CA ALA A 571 -28.09 -9.35 14.18
C ALA A 571 -28.19 -7.84 13.87
N LEU A 572 -27.07 -7.11 13.95
CA LEU A 572 -26.96 -5.68 13.69
C LEU A 572 -26.50 -5.38 12.24
N ARG A 573 -26.56 -6.37 11.35
CA ARG A 573 -26.38 -6.28 9.89
C ARG A 573 -27.73 -6.29 9.19
N GLU A 574 -27.79 -5.79 7.95
CA GLU A 574 -29.03 -5.64 7.19
C GLU A 574 -29.91 -6.91 7.13
N PRO A 575 -29.40 -8.13 6.88
CA PRO A 575 -30.22 -9.34 6.94
C PRO A 575 -30.81 -9.59 8.33
N GLY A 576 -29.98 -9.51 9.38
CA GLY A 576 -30.40 -9.70 10.77
C GLY A 576 -31.38 -8.62 11.25
N LEU A 577 -31.11 -7.36 10.94
CA LEU A 577 -31.95 -6.21 11.25
C LEU A 577 -33.31 -6.31 10.58
N THR A 578 -33.35 -6.74 9.32
CA THR A 578 -34.61 -6.95 8.58
C THR A 578 -35.46 -8.01 9.25
N LEU A 579 -34.88 -9.16 9.60
CA LEU A 579 -35.57 -10.24 10.30
C LEU A 579 -36.03 -9.82 11.70
N ALA A 580 -35.17 -9.18 12.47
CA ALA A 580 -35.50 -8.65 13.79
C ALA A 580 -36.63 -7.61 13.72
N GLY A 581 -36.61 -6.72 12.72
CA GLY A 581 -37.68 -5.77 12.45
C GLY A 581 -39.02 -6.42 12.16
N ARG A 582 -39.03 -7.46 11.30
CA ARG A 582 -40.24 -8.25 11.01
C ARG A 582 -40.80 -8.92 12.28
N ILE A 583 -39.94 -9.53 13.09
CA ILE A 583 -40.34 -10.15 14.36
C ILE A 583 -40.92 -9.09 15.30
N ALA A 584 -40.25 -7.94 15.47
CA ALA A 584 -40.73 -6.83 16.28
C ALA A 584 -42.09 -6.31 15.80
N ALA A 585 -42.30 -6.13 14.49
CA ALA A 585 -43.57 -5.67 13.94
C ALA A 585 -44.71 -6.69 14.07
N GLY A 586 -44.40 -7.99 14.08
CA GLY A 586 -45.39 -9.06 14.28
C GLY A 586 -45.75 -9.30 15.75
N THR A 587 -44.83 -9.04 16.68
CA THR A 587 -44.97 -9.44 18.09
C THR A 587 -45.10 -8.26 19.05
N GLY A 588 -44.71 -7.05 18.63
CA GLY A 588 -44.57 -5.89 19.52
C GLY A 588 -43.28 -5.88 20.33
N ALA A 589 -42.35 -6.81 20.08
CA ALA A 589 -41.06 -6.84 20.77
C ALA A 589 -40.23 -5.58 20.47
N ARG A 590 -39.52 -5.09 21.48
CA ARG A 590 -38.57 -3.98 21.33
C ARG A 590 -37.21 -4.47 20.86
N LEU A 591 -36.52 -3.68 20.06
CA LEU A 591 -35.16 -3.96 19.61
C LEU A 591 -34.16 -3.09 20.37
N VAL A 592 -33.24 -3.72 21.09
CA VAL A 592 -32.18 -3.03 21.83
C VAL A 592 -30.84 -3.69 21.51
N ALA A 593 -29.82 -2.91 21.16
CA ALA A 593 -28.47 -3.39 20.95
C ALA A 593 -27.64 -3.29 22.24
N GLN A 594 -26.49 -3.96 22.25
CA GLN A 594 -25.50 -3.80 23.32
C GLN A 594 -25.03 -2.34 23.42
N THR A 595 -24.44 -1.97 24.56
CA THR A 595 -23.89 -0.63 24.78
C THR A 595 -22.78 -0.28 23.80
N LEU A 596 -21.90 -1.25 23.52
CA LEU A 596 -20.78 -1.11 22.58
C LEU A 596 -20.83 -2.24 21.56
N ASN A 597 -20.83 -1.90 20.28
CA ASN A 597 -21.02 -2.86 19.20
C ASN A 597 -19.83 -2.86 18.23
N ALA A 598 -19.42 -4.05 17.80
CA ALA A 598 -18.30 -4.19 16.88
C ALA A 598 -18.55 -3.46 15.55
N ARG A 599 -19.76 -3.64 14.98
CA ARG A 599 -20.22 -3.04 13.73
C ARG A 599 -21.75 -2.97 13.71
N VAL A 600 -22.35 -1.80 13.41
CA VAL A 600 -23.82 -1.59 13.23
C VAL A 600 -24.14 -0.95 11.87
N GLU A 601 -25.09 -1.51 11.12
CA GLU A 601 -25.49 -1.06 9.78
C GLU A 601 -26.77 -0.26 9.99
N ARG A 602 -26.70 1.05 9.76
CA ARG A 602 -27.77 1.95 10.18
C ARG A 602 -27.95 3.09 9.16
N GLY A 603 -28.80 4.06 9.51
CA GLY A 603 -29.19 5.18 8.66
C GLY A 603 -30.60 5.04 8.10
N ALA A 604 -31.00 6.04 7.33
CA ALA A 604 -32.31 6.10 6.67
C ALA A 604 -32.57 4.83 5.84
N GLY A 605 -33.79 4.31 5.89
CA GLY A 605 -34.15 3.10 5.14
C GLY A 605 -33.84 1.78 5.84
N ARG A 606 -33.21 1.79 7.03
CA ARG A 606 -32.92 0.57 7.81
C ARG A 606 -33.77 0.47 9.09
N VAL A 607 -33.92 -0.76 9.59
CA VAL A 607 -34.59 -1.01 10.88
C VAL A 607 -33.79 -0.35 11.99
N ALA A 608 -34.45 0.50 12.75
CA ALA A 608 -33.79 1.27 13.78
C ALA A 608 -33.74 0.50 15.10
N VAL A 609 -32.59 0.54 15.76
CA VAL A 609 -32.33 -0.16 17.04
C VAL A 609 -31.75 0.84 18.02
N ASP A 610 -32.26 0.85 19.24
CA ASP A 610 -31.73 1.68 20.33
C ASP A 610 -30.51 0.98 20.94
N PHE A 611 -29.48 1.73 21.32
CA PHE A 611 -28.31 1.15 22.00
C PHE A 611 -28.52 1.29 23.50
N LEU A 612 -28.20 0.24 24.26
CA LEU A 612 -28.30 0.32 25.72
C LEU A 612 -27.33 1.39 26.25
N PRO A 613 -27.81 2.44 26.95
CA PRO A 613 -26.94 3.51 27.44
C PRO A 613 -25.82 3.01 28.36
N TYR A 614 -24.72 3.74 28.40
CA TYR A 614 -23.61 3.47 29.32
C TYR A 614 -23.96 3.80 30.80
N PRO A 615 -24.59 4.96 31.12
CA PRO A 615 -24.98 5.25 32.49
C PRO A 615 -25.99 4.24 33.02
N VAL A 616 -25.72 3.68 34.20
CA VAL A 616 -26.49 2.56 34.77
C VAL A 616 -27.98 2.89 34.89
N ASP A 617 -28.33 4.07 35.39
CA ASP A 617 -29.73 4.44 35.62
C ASP A 617 -30.51 4.58 34.30
N GLU A 618 -29.86 5.08 33.25
CA GLU A 618 -30.45 5.17 31.91
C GLU A 618 -30.60 3.79 31.26
N ALA A 619 -29.64 2.89 31.46
CA ALA A 619 -29.74 1.50 31.02
C ALA A 619 -30.89 0.75 31.72
N LEU A 620 -31.02 0.91 33.04
CA LEU A 620 -32.12 0.34 33.82
C LEU A 620 -33.47 0.92 33.37
N ALA A 621 -33.56 2.23 33.14
CA ALA A 621 -34.76 2.86 32.60
C ALA A 621 -35.11 2.35 31.20
N THR A 622 -34.10 2.12 30.36
CA THR A 622 -34.29 1.56 29.01
C THR A 622 -34.90 0.16 29.07
N LEU A 623 -34.46 -0.69 30.00
CA LEU A 623 -34.95 -2.07 30.15
C LEU A 623 -36.14 -2.21 31.11
N ALA A 624 -36.58 -1.11 31.74
CA ALA A 624 -37.68 -1.13 32.70
C ALA A 624 -38.97 -1.68 32.08
N GLY A 625 -39.67 -2.52 32.84
CA GLY A 625 -40.92 -3.16 32.42
C GLY A 625 -40.75 -4.34 31.45
N THR A 626 -39.52 -4.77 31.15
CA THR A 626 -39.26 -5.97 30.35
C THR A 626 -39.52 -7.23 31.17
N SER A 627 -40.39 -8.11 30.68
CA SER A 627 -40.65 -9.44 31.27
C SER A 627 -39.75 -10.51 30.65
N ASN A 628 -39.49 -10.42 29.33
CA ASN A 628 -38.66 -11.38 28.61
C ASN A 628 -37.51 -10.66 27.88
N LEU A 629 -36.26 -11.08 28.13
CA LEU A 629 -35.07 -10.58 27.44
C LEU A 629 -34.45 -11.71 26.63
N LEU A 630 -34.56 -11.64 25.31
CA LEU A 630 -34.04 -12.65 24.39
C LEU A 630 -32.70 -12.18 23.80
N LEU A 631 -31.62 -12.85 24.16
CA LEU A 631 -30.27 -12.58 23.66
C LEU A 631 -30.09 -13.17 22.25
N VAL A 632 -29.71 -12.33 21.29
CA VAL A 632 -29.54 -12.68 19.88
C VAL A 632 -28.16 -12.22 19.39
N GLY A 633 -27.19 -13.13 19.41
CA GLY A 633 -25.80 -12.80 19.09
C GLY A 633 -25.16 -11.84 20.10
N ALA A 634 -25.73 -11.75 21.30
CA ALA A 634 -25.31 -10.84 22.38
C ALA A 634 -25.14 -11.61 23.70
N THR A 635 -24.45 -10.98 24.66
CA THR A 635 -24.40 -11.44 26.06
C THR A 635 -25.37 -10.66 26.92
N ALA A 636 -25.74 -11.21 28.09
CA ALA A 636 -26.58 -10.50 29.04
C ALA A 636 -25.98 -9.13 29.41
N PRO A 637 -26.79 -8.06 29.51
CA PRO A 637 -26.30 -6.72 29.74
C PRO A 637 -25.76 -6.55 31.17
N VAL A 638 -24.55 -6.00 31.26
CA VAL A 638 -23.82 -5.78 32.51
C VAL A 638 -23.33 -4.33 32.58
N ALA A 639 -23.35 -3.74 33.77
CA ALA A 639 -22.80 -2.42 34.03
C ALA A 639 -21.30 -2.40 33.73
N PHE A 640 -20.82 -1.31 33.12
CA PHE A 640 -19.42 -1.18 32.75
C PHE A 640 -18.50 -1.08 33.98
N PHE A 641 -18.98 -0.40 35.02
CA PHE A 641 -18.37 -0.32 36.35
C PHE A 641 -19.40 -0.65 37.43
N ALA A 642 -18.91 -1.14 38.57
CA ALA A 642 -19.73 -1.29 39.77
C ALA A 642 -19.74 0.04 40.54
N TYR A 643 -20.92 0.43 41.02
CA TYR A 643 -21.10 1.58 41.91
C TYR A 643 -21.80 1.14 43.19
N PRO A 644 -21.59 1.85 44.31
CA PRO A 644 -22.40 1.66 45.50
C PRO A 644 -23.89 1.75 45.16
N ASP A 645 -24.68 0.84 45.71
CA ASP A 645 -26.15 0.81 45.60
C ASP A 645 -26.72 0.67 44.17
N LYS A 646 -25.89 0.39 43.15
CA LYS A 646 -26.32 0.09 41.78
C LYS A 646 -26.08 -1.39 41.42
N PRO A 647 -26.97 -2.01 40.62
CA PRO A 647 -26.80 -3.40 40.23
C PRO A 647 -25.73 -3.57 39.14
N SER A 648 -25.03 -4.71 39.16
CA SER A 648 -24.11 -5.09 38.08
C SER A 648 -24.86 -5.66 36.88
N GLU A 649 -25.90 -6.48 37.12
CA GLU A 649 -26.78 -6.98 36.07
C GLU A 649 -27.83 -5.91 35.74
N LEU A 650 -27.96 -5.58 34.45
CA LEU A 650 -28.86 -4.52 34.00
C LEU A 650 -30.25 -5.04 33.60
N SER A 651 -30.39 -6.37 33.45
CA SER A 651 -31.68 -7.01 33.26
C SER A 651 -32.58 -6.77 34.49
N PRO A 652 -33.87 -6.48 34.32
CA PRO A 652 -34.79 -6.37 35.46
C PRO A 652 -34.80 -7.66 36.28
N ARG A 653 -34.85 -7.56 37.62
CA ARG A 653 -34.76 -8.72 38.54
C ARG A 653 -35.80 -9.83 38.32
N GLN A 654 -36.96 -9.49 37.78
CA GLN A 654 -38.07 -10.41 37.51
C GLN A 654 -38.14 -10.81 36.03
N CYS A 655 -37.18 -10.37 35.21
CA CYS A 655 -37.14 -10.66 33.79
C CYS A 655 -36.59 -12.06 33.54
N ASP A 656 -37.28 -12.84 32.73
CA ASP A 656 -36.77 -14.10 32.20
C ASP A 656 -35.76 -13.80 31.08
N VAL A 657 -34.50 -14.20 31.28
CA VAL A 657 -33.43 -14.01 30.30
C VAL A 657 -33.21 -15.30 29.51
N GLY A 658 -33.58 -15.30 28.24
CA GLY A 658 -33.41 -16.41 27.31
C GLY A 658 -32.32 -16.15 26.28
N THR A 659 -31.63 -17.19 25.82
CA THR A 659 -30.66 -17.06 24.71
C THR A 659 -31.22 -17.73 23.46
N LEU A 660 -31.52 -16.93 22.43
CA LEU A 660 -31.88 -17.45 21.11
C LEU A 660 -30.62 -17.98 20.41
N ALA A 661 -29.59 -17.14 20.31
CA ALA A 661 -28.33 -17.47 19.66
C ALA A 661 -27.17 -16.83 20.42
N THR A 662 -26.13 -17.61 20.70
CA THR A 662 -24.86 -17.09 21.21
C THR A 662 -24.07 -16.41 20.08
N PRO A 663 -23.06 -15.57 20.40
CA PRO A 663 -22.19 -15.00 19.37
C PRO A 663 -21.52 -16.04 18.46
N ALA A 664 -21.30 -17.29 18.91
CA ALA A 664 -20.63 -18.34 18.14
C ALA A 664 -21.57 -19.14 17.21
N GLU A 665 -22.88 -19.04 17.41
CA GLU A 665 -23.89 -19.75 16.61
C GLU A 665 -24.28 -18.94 15.35
N ASP A 666 -25.08 -19.53 14.47
CA ASP A 666 -25.67 -18.86 13.31
C ASP A 666 -26.83 -17.95 13.74
N VAL A 667 -26.50 -16.70 14.04
CA VAL A 667 -27.43 -15.68 14.52
C VAL A 667 -28.49 -15.32 13.46
N VAL A 668 -28.11 -15.25 12.18
CA VAL A 668 -29.05 -14.87 11.11
C VAL A 668 -30.00 -16.01 10.82
N GLY A 669 -29.50 -17.25 10.72
CA GLY A 669 -30.35 -18.43 10.57
C GLY A 669 -31.30 -18.64 11.75
N ALA A 670 -30.90 -18.28 12.97
CA ALA A 670 -31.77 -18.31 14.14
C ALA A 670 -32.92 -17.29 14.07
N LEU A 671 -32.63 -16.06 13.59
CA LEU A 671 -33.65 -15.04 13.37
C LEU A 671 -34.60 -15.43 12.22
N GLU A 672 -34.09 -16.08 11.17
CA GLU A 672 -34.90 -16.59 10.07
C GLU A 672 -35.86 -17.68 10.56
N ALA A 673 -35.35 -18.71 11.26
CA ALA A 673 -36.16 -19.77 11.83
C ALA A 673 -37.20 -19.24 12.84
N LEU A 674 -36.85 -18.22 13.63
CA LEU A 674 -37.78 -17.59 14.55
C LEU A 674 -38.86 -16.77 13.82
N ALA A 675 -38.50 -16.04 12.76
CA ALA A 675 -39.46 -15.31 11.95
C ALA A 675 -40.46 -16.26 11.27
N ASP A 676 -39.99 -17.40 10.76
CA ASP A 676 -40.83 -18.44 10.17
C ASP A 676 -41.77 -19.07 11.20
N GLU A 677 -41.26 -19.45 12.37
CA GLU A 677 -42.08 -19.99 13.46
C GLU A 677 -43.18 -19.00 13.88
N LEU A 678 -42.89 -17.69 13.87
CA LEU A 678 -43.85 -16.65 14.25
C LEU A 678 -44.78 -16.20 13.10
N ASP A 679 -44.61 -16.74 11.89
CA ASP A 679 -45.24 -16.26 10.66
C ASP A 679 -45.06 -14.73 10.46
N ALA A 680 -43.89 -14.21 10.85
CA ALA A 680 -43.55 -12.80 10.83
C ALA A 680 -43.18 -12.32 9.41
N ARG A 681 -44.14 -12.40 8.48
CA ARG A 681 -43.96 -12.04 7.06
C ARG A 681 -44.10 -10.55 6.76
N LYS A 682 -44.60 -9.77 7.71
CA LYS A 682 -44.96 -8.37 7.49
C LYS A 682 -43.70 -7.51 7.36
N GLU A 683 -43.53 -6.87 6.21
CA GLU A 683 -42.48 -5.88 6.03
C GLU A 683 -42.69 -4.70 6.97
N THR A 684 -41.62 -4.31 7.66
CA THR A 684 -41.64 -3.13 8.53
C THR A 684 -41.16 -1.95 7.70
N PRO A 685 -41.95 -0.87 7.57
CA PRO A 685 -41.47 0.34 6.91
C PRO A 685 -40.27 0.86 7.71
N PRO A 686 -39.11 1.11 7.07
CA PRO A 686 -38.04 1.78 7.75
C PRO A 686 -38.51 3.17 8.16
N GLN A 687 -38.39 3.51 9.45
CA GLN A 687 -38.61 4.89 9.87
C GLN A 687 -37.53 5.75 9.24
N ALA A 688 -37.92 6.90 8.70
CA ALA A 688 -37.00 7.99 8.37
C ALA A 688 -37.01 8.95 9.57
N PRO A 689 -36.00 8.92 10.45
CA PRO A 689 -35.86 9.94 11.49
C PRO A 689 -35.60 11.28 10.82
N GLU A 690 -36.19 12.35 11.35
CA GLU A 690 -35.83 13.71 10.93
C GLU A 690 -34.33 13.94 11.19
N THR A 691 -33.61 14.40 10.17
CA THR A 691 -32.24 14.87 10.34
C THR A 691 -32.29 16.21 11.10
N PRO A 692 -31.67 16.33 12.29
CA PRO A 692 -31.69 17.59 13.02
C PRO A 692 -30.98 18.70 12.23
N SER A 693 -31.45 19.94 12.36
CA SER A 693 -30.79 21.09 11.71
C SER A 693 -29.46 21.43 12.42
N PRO A 694 -28.35 21.61 11.70
CA PRO A 694 -27.02 21.83 12.29
C PRO A 694 -26.79 23.26 12.84
N GLY A 695 -27.84 24.03 13.12
CA GLY A 695 -27.71 25.44 13.57
C GLY A 695 -27.65 25.61 15.08
N GLY A 696 -26.98 26.67 15.55
CA GLY A 696 -26.92 27.06 16.97
C GLY A 696 -25.51 26.98 17.60
N PRO A 697 -25.40 27.14 18.93
CA PRO A 697 -24.11 27.05 19.64
C PRO A 697 -23.47 25.67 19.43
N VAL A 698 -22.17 25.64 19.19
CA VAL A 698 -21.43 24.38 18.99
C VAL A 698 -21.50 23.52 20.26
N ASN A 699 -21.93 22.26 20.09
CA ASN A 699 -21.92 21.21 21.10
C ASN A 699 -21.99 19.84 20.40
N PHE A 700 -21.97 18.75 21.18
CA PHE A 700 -22.04 17.39 20.62
C PHE A 700 -23.30 17.12 19.78
N HIS A 701 -24.46 17.68 20.13
CA HIS A 701 -25.70 17.48 19.37
C HIS A 701 -25.71 18.23 18.03
N THR A 702 -25.23 19.48 18.00
CA THR A 702 -25.11 20.22 16.73
C THR A 702 -24.04 19.62 15.83
N ALA A 703 -22.96 19.08 16.40
CA ALA A 703 -21.95 18.34 15.65
C ALA A 703 -22.53 17.04 15.07
N ALA A 704 -23.27 16.26 15.86
CA ALA A 704 -23.96 15.07 15.38
C ALA A 704 -24.97 15.36 14.26
N ALA A 705 -25.71 16.48 14.36
CA ALA A 705 -26.61 16.95 13.33
C ALA A 705 -25.88 17.27 12.01
N ALA A 706 -24.74 17.97 12.09
CA ALA A 706 -23.92 18.27 10.92
C ALA A 706 -23.35 17.00 10.27
N VAL A 707 -22.89 16.03 11.07
CA VAL A 707 -22.48 14.72 10.56
C VAL A 707 -23.65 14.03 9.87
N ALA A 708 -24.82 13.96 10.50
CA ALA A 708 -25.98 13.30 9.93
C ALA A 708 -26.44 13.92 8.60
N ALA A 709 -26.36 15.24 8.46
CA ALA A 709 -26.75 15.97 7.26
C ALA A 709 -25.77 15.83 6.09
N LEU A 710 -24.47 15.64 6.36
CA LEU A 710 -23.42 15.64 5.34
C LEU A 710 -22.85 14.25 5.04
N LEU A 711 -23.09 13.26 5.89
CA LEU A 711 -22.52 11.92 5.74
C LEU A 711 -22.90 11.32 4.38
N PRO A 712 -21.92 10.89 3.56
CA PRO A 712 -22.22 10.25 2.29
C PRO A 712 -22.84 8.87 2.49
N GLU A 713 -23.62 8.42 1.51
CA GLU A 713 -24.13 7.06 1.49
C GLU A 713 -22.97 6.05 1.46
N SER A 714 -23.16 4.95 2.17
CA SER A 714 -22.15 3.91 2.38
C SER A 714 -20.88 4.40 3.08
N ALA A 715 -20.91 5.51 3.84
CA ALA A 715 -19.79 5.86 4.71
C ALA A 715 -19.51 4.80 5.79
N VAL A 716 -18.33 4.86 6.39
CA VAL A 716 -18.00 4.16 7.64
C VAL A 716 -17.76 5.20 8.72
N VAL A 717 -18.53 5.17 9.79
CA VAL A 717 -18.33 6.00 10.98
C VAL A 717 -17.61 5.17 12.03
N VAL A 718 -16.50 5.70 12.54
CA VAL A 718 -15.76 5.14 13.67
C VAL A 718 -15.98 6.05 14.87
N ASP A 719 -16.53 5.51 15.95
CA ASP A 719 -16.93 6.27 17.13
C ASP A 719 -16.13 5.88 18.37
N GLU A 720 -15.31 6.84 18.82
CA GLU A 720 -14.74 6.93 20.15
C GLU A 720 -14.90 8.37 20.69
N ALA A 721 -16.12 8.91 20.53
CA ALA A 721 -16.49 10.23 21.01
C ALA A 721 -16.67 10.32 22.54
N LEU A 722 -16.71 9.17 23.23
CA LEU A 722 -16.84 9.01 24.68
C LEU A 722 -18.00 9.85 25.25
N THR A 723 -17.71 10.99 25.90
CA THR A 723 -18.73 11.92 26.44
C THR A 723 -19.76 12.35 25.38
N GLY A 724 -19.34 12.46 24.11
CA GLY A 724 -20.23 12.82 23.00
C GLY A 724 -20.98 11.64 22.35
N ALA A 725 -20.66 10.38 22.70
CA ALA A 725 -21.13 9.21 21.95
C ALA A 725 -22.66 9.12 21.88
N SER A 726 -23.37 9.40 22.97
CA SER A 726 -24.85 9.39 22.98
C SER A 726 -25.47 10.37 21.98
N ALA A 727 -24.87 11.55 21.82
CA ALA A 727 -25.32 12.55 20.85
C ALA A 727 -25.12 12.07 19.41
N PHE A 728 -24.00 11.43 19.09
CA PHE A 728 -23.75 10.88 17.74
C PHE A 728 -24.60 9.65 17.44
N ILE A 729 -24.75 8.73 18.40
CA ILE A 729 -25.60 7.54 18.24
C ILE A 729 -27.05 7.94 17.95
N SER A 730 -27.59 8.89 18.70
CA SER A 730 -28.97 9.38 18.49
C SER A 730 -29.08 10.26 17.25
N GLY A 731 -28.19 11.25 17.10
CA GLY A 731 -28.24 12.26 16.03
C GLY A 731 -28.00 11.72 14.62
N THR A 732 -27.21 10.64 14.47
CA THR A 732 -26.94 10.03 13.15
C THR A 732 -27.92 8.92 12.77
N ARG A 733 -28.97 8.67 13.56
CA ARG A 733 -29.99 7.65 13.27
C ARG A 733 -30.63 7.84 11.89
N GLY A 734 -30.87 9.09 11.50
CA GLY A 734 -31.47 9.46 10.21
C GLY A 734 -30.48 9.87 9.12
N ALA A 735 -29.19 9.66 9.32
CA ALA A 735 -28.17 9.93 8.29
C ALA A 735 -28.32 8.98 7.09
N ALA A 736 -27.60 9.25 5.99
CA ALA A 736 -27.52 8.31 4.87
C ALA A 736 -27.08 6.89 5.34
N PRO A 737 -27.49 5.80 4.65
CA PRO A 737 -27.09 4.44 5.02
C PRO A 737 -25.58 4.30 5.22
N HIS A 738 -25.14 3.80 6.37
CA HIS A 738 -23.71 3.70 6.71
C HIS A 738 -23.42 2.55 7.68
N ASP A 739 -22.13 2.25 7.84
CA ASP A 739 -21.61 1.38 8.90
C ASP A 739 -21.13 2.21 10.08
N TYR A 740 -21.29 1.69 11.30
CA TYR A 740 -20.89 2.34 12.55
C TYR A 740 -20.05 1.38 13.39
N LEU A 741 -18.79 1.71 13.64
CA LEU A 741 -17.85 0.93 14.45
C LEU A 741 -17.62 1.64 15.79
N GLN A 742 -17.57 0.89 16.89
CA GLN A 742 -17.31 1.46 18.22
C GLN A 742 -16.10 0.82 18.90
N VAL A 743 -15.54 1.53 19.87
CA VAL A 743 -14.67 0.95 20.90
C VAL A 743 -15.46 -0.10 21.70
N THR A 744 -15.02 -1.34 21.72
CA THR A 744 -15.78 -2.49 22.28
C THR A 744 -15.31 -2.94 23.66
N GLY A 745 -14.02 -2.79 23.96
CA GLY A 745 -13.43 -3.16 25.25
C GLY A 745 -13.26 -1.99 26.22
N GLY A 746 -13.58 -0.77 25.79
CA GLY A 746 -13.37 0.48 26.51
C GLY A 746 -11.91 0.88 26.75
N ALA A 747 -10.96 0.17 26.14
CA ALA A 747 -9.59 0.63 26.10
C ALA A 747 -9.51 1.77 25.08
N ILE A 748 -9.38 2.99 25.57
CA ILE A 748 -9.42 4.21 24.75
C ILE A 748 -8.16 4.35 23.88
N GLY A 749 -8.27 5.10 22.78
CA GLY A 749 -7.22 5.27 21.79
C GLY A 749 -7.34 4.34 20.58
N ILE A 750 -8.49 3.68 20.36
CA ILE A 750 -8.68 2.81 19.20
C ILE A 750 -9.23 3.56 17.98
N GLY A 751 -9.88 4.72 18.13
CA GLY A 751 -10.58 5.39 17.03
C GLY A 751 -9.71 5.64 15.78
N PRO A 752 -8.60 6.40 15.85
CA PRO A 752 -7.76 6.67 14.68
C PRO A 752 -7.18 5.41 14.02
N PRO A 753 -6.67 4.39 14.76
CA PRO A 753 -6.23 3.16 14.13
C PRO A 753 -7.37 2.30 13.58
N LEU A 754 -8.53 2.22 14.24
CA LEU A 754 -9.70 1.50 13.71
C LEU A 754 -10.16 2.10 12.38
N ALA A 755 -10.18 3.42 12.27
CA ALA A 755 -10.47 4.13 11.03
C ALA A 755 -9.44 3.87 9.93
N THR A 756 -8.15 3.78 10.31
CA THR A 756 -7.06 3.39 9.39
C THR A 756 -7.29 2.00 8.80
N GLY A 757 -7.64 1.03 9.65
CA GLY A 757 -7.98 -0.33 9.23
C GLY A 757 -9.20 -0.39 8.31
N ALA A 758 -10.28 0.29 8.70
CA ALA A 758 -11.52 0.35 7.94
C ALA A 758 -11.30 0.96 6.53
N ALA A 759 -10.51 2.04 6.43
CA ALA A 759 -10.19 2.68 5.14
C ALA A 759 -9.36 1.77 4.22
N ILE A 760 -8.51 0.92 4.78
CA ILE A 760 -7.76 -0.08 4.00
C ILE A 760 -8.66 -1.22 3.53
N ALA A 761 -9.61 -1.66 4.35
CA ALA A 761 -10.59 -2.68 3.98
C ALA A 761 -11.59 -2.19 2.92
N CYS A 762 -11.92 -0.90 2.95
CA CYS A 762 -12.94 -0.29 2.10
C CYS A 762 -12.44 1.00 1.44
N PRO A 763 -11.48 0.92 0.49
CA PRO A 763 -10.83 2.10 -0.08
C PRO A 763 -11.78 3.03 -0.87
N ASP A 764 -12.92 2.51 -1.32
CA ASP A 764 -13.92 3.27 -2.07
C ASP A 764 -14.98 3.94 -1.16
N ARG A 765 -14.91 3.73 0.15
CA ARG A 765 -15.87 4.25 1.13
C ARG A 765 -15.22 5.32 1.99
N LYS A 766 -15.87 6.48 2.11
CA LYS A 766 -15.41 7.55 3.01
C LYS A 766 -15.48 7.09 4.46
N VAL A 767 -14.40 7.27 5.21
CA VAL A 767 -14.35 6.98 6.64
C VAL A 767 -14.40 8.28 7.45
N VAL A 768 -15.29 8.36 8.44
CA VAL A 768 -15.38 9.49 9.38
C VAL A 768 -15.04 8.97 10.77
N CYS A 769 -13.95 9.46 11.37
CA CYS A 769 -13.52 9.10 12.71
C CYS A 769 -13.93 10.19 13.71
N LEU A 770 -14.87 9.87 14.59
CA LEU A 770 -15.32 10.73 15.69
C LEU A 770 -14.51 10.39 16.93
N GLN A 771 -13.69 11.34 17.38
CA GLN A 771 -12.65 11.05 18.35
C GLN A 771 -12.60 12.09 19.47
N ALA A 772 -12.68 11.65 20.73
CA ALA A 772 -12.38 12.51 21.87
C ALA A 772 -10.89 12.92 21.90
N ASP A 773 -10.61 14.19 22.21
CA ASP A 773 -9.27 14.78 22.27
C ASP A 773 -8.30 14.03 23.20
N GLY A 774 -8.66 13.81 24.46
CA GLY A 774 -7.81 13.11 25.41
C GLY A 774 -7.50 11.67 24.95
N SER A 775 -8.49 11.02 24.35
CA SER A 775 -8.35 9.66 23.81
C SER A 775 -7.45 9.61 22.56
N ALA A 776 -7.56 10.62 21.69
CA ALA A 776 -6.79 10.68 20.44
C ALA A 776 -5.27 10.64 20.69
N MET A 777 -4.80 11.20 21.81
CA MET A 777 -3.38 11.24 22.14
C MET A 777 -2.74 9.88 22.40
N TYR A 778 -3.53 8.85 22.71
CA TYR A 778 -3.01 7.49 22.91
C TYR A 778 -2.43 6.88 21.64
N THR A 779 -2.97 7.24 20.47
CA THR A 779 -2.57 6.69 19.16
C THR A 779 -2.56 7.73 18.05
N VAL A 780 -2.27 9.00 18.38
CA VAL A 780 -2.19 10.12 17.41
C VAL A 780 -1.29 9.82 16.22
N GLN A 781 -0.29 8.96 16.40
CA GLN A 781 0.63 8.48 15.36
C GLN A 781 -0.08 7.76 14.20
N ALA A 782 -1.34 7.33 14.37
CA ALA A 782 -2.16 6.79 13.28
C ALA A 782 -2.37 7.79 12.14
N LEU A 783 -2.40 9.10 12.43
CA LEU A 783 -2.51 10.15 11.39
C LEU A 783 -1.37 10.07 10.38
N TRP A 784 -0.16 9.75 10.84
CA TRP A 784 0.98 9.55 9.95
C TRP A 784 0.80 8.33 9.05
N THR A 785 0.26 7.22 9.58
CA THR A 785 -0.04 6.03 8.78
C THR A 785 -1.11 6.34 7.73
N GLN A 786 -2.17 7.05 8.11
CA GLN A 786 -3.20 7.51 7.16
C GLN A 786 -2.60 8.38 6.05
N ALA A 787 -1.73 9.34 6.39
CA ALA A 787 -1.07 10.21 5.41
C ALA A 787 -0.12 9.42 4.49
N ARG A 788 0.69 8.52 5.06
CA ARG A 788 1.62 7.68 4.30
C ARG A 788 0.92 6.76 3.31
N GLU A 789 -0.21 6.19 3.71
CA GLU A 789 -1.00 5.27 2.89
C GLU A 789 -2.03 5.99 2.00
N GLY A 790 -2.17 7.31 2.12
CA GLY A 790 -3.12 8.12 1.35
C GLY A 790 -4.58 7.77 1.63
N LEU A 791 -4.91 7.40 2.87
CA LEU A 791 -6.24 6.88 3.24
C LEU A 791 -7.28 8.00 3.33
N ASP A 792 -8.48 7.74 2.81
CA ASP A 792 -9.57 8.71 2.76
C ASP A 792 -10.37 8.78 4.08
N VAL A 793 -9.72 9.32 5.12
CA VAL A 793 -10.27 9.42 6.48
C VAL A 793 -10.47 10.88 6.87
N THR A 794 -11.70 11.26 7.21
CA THR A 794 -12.00 12.53 7.88
C THR A 794 -12.02 12.32 9.39
N ASN A 795 -10.98 12.81 10.08
CA ASN A 795 -10.83 12.72 11.52
C ASN A 795 -11.44 13.97 12.18
N VAL A 796 -12.43 13.79 13.03
CA VAL A 796 -13.08 14.85 13.81
C VAL A 796 -12.65 14.70 15.26
N ILE A 797 -11.77 15.59 15.70
CA ILE A 797 -11.37 15.69 17.10
C ILE A 797 -12.39 16.56 17.83
N LEU A 798 -12.99 16.01 18.87
CA LEU A 798 -13.92 16.68 19.76
C LEU A 798 -13.14 17.27 20.93
N ASP A 799 -12.61 18.49 20.76
CA ASP A 799 -11.72 19.19 21.69
C ASP A 799 -12.51 19.98 22.74
N ASN A 800 -12.87 19.32 23.84
CA ASN A 800 -13.40 19.97 25.04
C ASN A 800 -12.31 20.21 26.11
N ARG A 801 -11.05 19.89 25.80
CA ARG A 801 -9.86 20.03 26.66
C ARG A 801 -10.02 19.36 28.01
N SER A 802 -10.73 18.24 28.07
CA SER A 802 -11.02 17.58 29.34
C SER A 802 -11.29 16.09 29.18
N TYR A 803 -10.85 15.30 30.17
CA TYR A 803 -11.42 13.98 30.41
C TYR A 803 -12.83 14.11 31.03
N ALA A 804 -13.76 14.71 30.31
CA ALA A 804 -15.08 15.12 30.82
C ALA A 804 -15.93 13.94 31.32
N ILE A 805 -15.77 12.74 30.75
CA ILE A 805 -16.43 11.53 31.24
C ILE A 805 -16.06 11.24 32.70
N LEU A 806 -14.80 11.48 33.11
CA LEU A 806 -14.33 11.25 34.47
C LEU A 806 -14.95 12.21 35.49
N LYS A 807 -15.34 13.43 35.06
CA LYS A 807 -16.05 14.38 35.93
C LYS A 807 -17.42 13.84 36.31
N GLY A 808 -18.12 13.18 35.38
CA GLY A 808 -19.36 12.46 35.67
C GLY A 808 -19.15 11.25 36.57
N GLU A 809 -18.09 10.47 36.31
CA GLU A 809 -17.75 9.30 37.13
C GLU A 809 -17.39 9.65 38.56
N LEU A 810 -16.71 10.78 38.78
CA LEU A 810 -16.37 11.25 40.12
C LEU A 810 -17.62 11.55 40.96
N ALA A 811 -18.67 12.07 40.32
CA ALA A 811 -19.98 12.24 40.96
C ALA A 811 -20.65 10.89 41.24
N ASN A 812 -20.59 9.95 40.28
CA ASN A 812 -21.21 8.62 40.39
C ASN A 812 -20.61 7.76 41.52
N VAL A 813 -19.33 7.91 41.85
CA VAL A 813 -18.69 7.18 42.96
C VAL A 813 -18.95 7.83 44.33
N GLY A 814 -19.69 8.95 44.39
CA GLY A 814 -20.02 9.63 45.64
C GLY A 814 -18.86 10.35 46.31
N ALA A 815 -17.82 10.72 45.55
CA ALA A 815 -16.61 11.36 46.09
C ALA A 815 -16.79 12.82 46.57
N GLY A 816 -18.02 13.37 46.52
CA GLY A 816 -18.32 14.74 46.92
C GLY A 816 -17.74 15.80 45.97
N ASP A 817 -17.67 17.05 46.43
CA ASP A 817 -17.10 18.15 45.65
C ASP A 817 -15.59 17.94 45.45
N ALA A 818 -15.19 17.80 44.18
CA ALA A 818 -13.82 17.56 43.80
C ALA A 818 -12.93 18.75 44.18
N GLY A 819 -11.88 18.51 44.96
CA GLY A 819 -10.86 19.52 45.22
C GLY A 819 -10.02 19.82 43.96
N ARG A 820 -9.27 20.93 43.99
CA ARG A 820 -8.41 21.38 42.87
C ARG A 820 -7.54 20.27 42.26
N LYS A 821 -6.95 19.40 43.09
CA LYS A 821 -6.09 18.31 42.60
C LYS A 821 -6.84 17.31 41.72
N ALA A 822 -8.09 16.99 42.04
CA ALA A 822 -8.89 16.07 41.23
C ALA A 822 -9.26 16.73 39.89
N HIS A 823 -9.67 18.01 39.91
CA HIS A 823 -9.88 18.78 38.68
C HIS A 823 -8.63 18.84 37.79
N ASP A 824 -7.46 19.14 38.37
CA ASP A 824 -6.19 19.21 37.63
C ASP A 824 -5.83 17.87 36.94
N MET A 825 -6.36 16.71 37.37
CA MET A 825 -6.17 15.41 36.70
C MET A 825 -7.13 15.17 35.52
N MET A 826 -8.12 16.04 35.31
CA MET A 826 -9.16 15.90 34.29
C MET A 826 -9.19 17.06 33.28
N GLU A 827 -8.39 18.11 33.49
CA GLU A 827 -8.23 19.22 32.52
C GLU A 827 -7.00 19.00 31.62
N LEU A 828 -7.13 19.35 30.35
CA LEU A 828 -6.09 19.23 29.31
C LEU A 828 -5.75 20.61 28.71
N ASP A 829 -5.93 21.69 29.47
CA ASP A 829 -5.86 23.07 28.99
C ASP A 829 -4.51 23.78 29.27
N ARG A 830 -3.59 23.12 29.99
CA ARG A 830 -2.33 23.70 30.48
C ARG A 830 -1.11 22.77 30.26
N PRO A 831 -0.57 22.69 29.03
CA PRO A 831 -1.01 23.42 27.83
C PRO A 831 -2.16 22.72 27.10
N ALA A 832 -2.99 23.53 26.42
CA ALA A 832 -3.93 23.01 25.43
C ALA A 832 -3.20 22.43 24.23
N LEU A 833 -3.73 21.33 23.69
CA LEU A 833 -3.17 20.65 22.52
C LEU A 833 -3.49 21.42 21.23
N ASP A 834 -2.51 21.53 20.32
CA ASP A 834 -2.71 22.09 18.99
C ASP A 834 -2.86 20.96 17.96
N TRP A 835 -4.10 20.49 17.79
CA TRP A 835 -4.43 19.40 16.87
C TRP A 835 -4.11 19.71 15.42
N VAL A 836 -4.29 20.97 14.99
CA VAL A 836 -3.98 21.39 13.62
C VAL A 836 -2.47 21.30 13.38
N ALA A 837 -1.65 21.78 14.31
CA ALA A 837 -0.20 21.68 14.20
C ALA A 837 0.29 20.22 14.23
N MET A 838 -0.25 19.39 15.13
CA MET A 838 0.10 17.97 15.22
C MET A 838 -0.27 17.20 13.95
N ALA A 839 -1.47 17.42 13.42
CA ALA A 839 -1.92 16.80 12.16
C ALA A 839 -0.99 17.16 11.00
N ARG A 840 -0.67 18.44 10.84
CA ARG A 840 0.25 18.92 9.80
C ARG A 840 1.66 18.35 9.97
N GLY A 841 2.14 18.22 11.21
CA GLY A 841 3.41 17.56 11.52
C GLY A 841 3.46 16.08 11.10
N MET A 842 2.30 15.43 10.99
CA MET A 842 2.16 14.05 10.52
C MET A 842 1.80 13.94 9.03
N GLY A 843 1.68 15.07 8.31
CA GLY A 843 1.34 15.11 6.88
C GLY A 843 -0.16 15.07 6.57
N VAL A 844 -1.02 15.33 7.56
CA VAL A 844 -2.49 15.39 7.40
C VAL A 844 -2.92 16.86 7.27
N GLU A 845 -3.75 17.16 6.27
CA GLU A 845 -4.35 18.49 6.15
C GLU A 845 -5.35 18.70 7.29
N ALA A 846 -5.40 19.92 7.85
CA ALA A 846 -6.22 20.18 9.02
C ALA A 846 -6.75 21.60 9.11
N GLY A 847 -7.97 21.70 9.65
CA GLY A 847 -8.66 22.93 9.98
C GLY A 847 -9.23 22.90 11.40
N ARG A 848 -9.55 24.09 11.94
CA ARG A 848 -10.20 24.26 13.24
C ARG A 848 -11.60 24.85 13.05
N ALA A 849 -12.54 24.44 13.89
CA ALA A 849 -13.89 24.99 13.98
C ALA A 849 -14.24 25.29 15.45
N ALA A 850 -14.82 26.47 15.70
CA ALA A 850 -15.33 26.88 17.01
C ALA A 850 -16.83 27.23 16.99
N THR A 851 -17.48 27.02 15.84
CA THR A 851 -18.92 27.23 15.62
C THR A 851 -19.49 26.08 14.81
N ALA A 852 -20.80 25.86 14.89
CA ALA A 852 -21.46 24.79 14.13
C ALA A 852 -21.34 25.02 12.61
N GLU A 853 -21.41 26.28 12.14
CA GLU A 853 -21.26 26.63 10.74
C GLU A 853 -19.83 26.41 10.23
N GLU A 854 -18.81 26.73 11.03
CA GLU A 854 -17.42 26.39 10.71
C GLU A 854 -17.23 24.88 10.66
N PHE A 855 -17.82 24.14 11.60
CA PHE A 855 -17.74 22.69 11.63
C PHE A 855 -18.36 22.08 10.37
N SER A 856 -19.58 22.50 9.98
CA SER A 856 -20.22 22.01 8.75
C SER A 856 -19.38 22.31 7.51
N ARG A 857 -18.74 23.50 7.42
CA ARG A 857 -17.84 23.83 6.30
C ARG A 857 -16.58 22.95 6.28
N GLN A 858 -15.95 22.74 7.44
CA GLN A 858 -14.77 21.89 7.56
C GLN A 858 -15.11 20.43 7.26
N LEU A 859 -16.27 19.97 7.70
CA LEU A 859 -16.76 18.62 7.46
C LEU A 859 -17.03 18.40 5.96
N ASP A 860 -17.75 19.32 5.29
CA ASP A 860 -17.93 19.24 3.84
C ASP A 860 -16.57 19.23 3.09
N ALA A 861 -15.61 20.05 3.53
CA ALA A 861 -14.27 20.06 2.95
C ALA A 861 -13.55 18.71 3.09
N GLY A 862 -13.52 18.12 4.29
CA GLY A 862 -12.90 16.81 4.53
C GLY A 862 -13.62 15.65 3.83
N LEU A 863 -14.95 15.71 3.75
CA LEU A 863 -15.72 14.70 3.02
C LEU A 863 -15.48 14.78 1.50
N ARG A 864 -15.10 15.95 0.96
CA ARG A 864 -14.79 16.14 -0.46
C ARG A 864 -13.31 15.96 -0.79
N SER A 865 -12.42 16.04 0.19
CA SER A 865 -10.98 15.82 -0.03
C SER A 865 -10.70 14.39 -0.46
N GLN A 866 -9.56 14.20 -1.12
CA GLN A 866 -9.00 12.89 -1.46
C GLN A 866 -7.79 12.69 -0.55
N GLY A 867 -7.91 11.83 0.46
CA GLY A 867 -6.88 11.59 1.47
C GLY A 867 -7.27 12.13 2.85
N PRO A 868 -6.39 11.98 3.86
CA PRO A 868 -6.78 12.20 5.24
C PRO A 868 -6.91 13.70 5.54
N TYR A 869 -7.95 14.04 6.30
CA TYR A 869 -8.26 15.38 6.76
C TYR A 869 -8.55 15.36 8.25
N LEU A 870 -8.13 16.38 8.99
CA LEU A 870 -8.42 16.53 10.42
C LEU A 870 -9.18 17.83 10.71
N ILE A 871 -10.22 17.71 11.53
CA ILE A 871 -11.03 18.81 12.04
C ILE A 871 -10.84 18.87 13.54
N ASP A 872 -10.24 19.95 14.01
CA ASP A 872 -10.19 20.32 15.43
C ASP A 872 -11.47 21.08 15.80
N LEU A 873 -12.46 20.37 16.35
CA LEU A 873 -13.74 20.95 16.78
C LEU A 873 -13.66 21.35 18.26
N VAL A 874 -13.57 22.65 18.52
CA VAL A 874 -13.51 23.20 19.89
C VAL A 874 -14.93 23.27 20.48
N LEU A 875 -15.12 22.67 21.66
CA LEU A 875 -16.42 22.48 22.33
C LEU A 875 -16.56 23.25 23.65
#